data_AF-K7M6W5-F1
#
_entry.id   AF-K7M6W5-F1
#
_cell.length_a   1.000
_cell.length_b   1.000
_cell.length_c   1.000
_cell.angle_alpha   90.00
_cell.angle_beta   90.00
_cell.angle_gamma   90.00
#
_symmetry.space_group_name_H-M   'P 1'
#
loop_
_entity.id
_entity.type
_entity.pdbx_description
1 polymer ?
#
loop_
_entity_poly.entity_id
_entity_poly.type
_entity_poly.pdbx_seq_one_letter_code
_entity_poly.pdbx_strand_id
1 'polypeptide(L)'
;MSEKLSAALVNVNAKEDLVKQHAKVAEEAIAGWEKAENEVAVLKKQLDTVILRNSVLEDRVTHLDGALKECVRQLRQTREEQEENIYDAVAKKTQELESAKIKLENKLTELQNKLDASEAKSSSIDFDMCQKVENLERENMALRHEILVQSEDLEVRTIERDLSTQAAETASKQHLESIKKVAKLEAECRRLRSMASRASLANDHKSIAQSSFSVESPTDSQSDSADRLATLETEAKKMNGSEPNKCEPSCLDSWASALIAELDQFKNEKCRQTPSSSVKIDLMDDFLEMERLVALPESKKENMVQELVAINQCINKEISLRVEFEIMNQQMDELKEKLEKVEADKAELEIALMNSEECIEESQHQLRETQEKLEELQRELENAYKSKQRVENHLLDMVAEAETLSVKVEFLEAEVDKERAVSSEIAMKYRDLEEEFERKSAKVDILEVELDKKDLSSEIAMKCRDLEEELERKSAKVDILEAEVAKEKDLSSEIVMKCMDLEEELERKSAEVDILEAELDKKKDLSSEIALKFRDLEKDLERKSAKVNILEAELDKKDMPNEIAMKCKDLKEELESKSTKVDLLEAEVAKERDVSDKIAKKCKDLEEELQRKSAKVELLEAEVAKERDVSDKYAKKCKDLEEELQRKSAKVELLEAEVAKERDVLDKIAKKCKDLEEVLESKSAKVELLDAEVDNERAVSDEISMKCKDLEEKLERKSAKVDLLEEELHKERANSEEIAMKCRELEEELLRSTASSYGEKKIKQEDLALAAGKLAECQKTIASLGNQLKSLATLEDFLIDTASIPASPSLIGQAGGELWKLHSNGTFLPKRDSICSRLADGSSYPSLNKNEETSPLSSSSSTSSPALQNHVSSERSRNGFAKFFSRTKSGIRLEI
;
A
#
# COMPACT_ATOMS: atom_id res chain seq x y z
N MET A 1 -22.75 -38.79 134.64
CA MET A 1 -23.00 -39.93 133.72
C MET A 1 -24.21 -39.67 132.84
N SER A 2 -25.43 -39.55 133.38
CA SER A 2 -26.68 -39.41 132.60
C SER A 2 -26.63 -38.42 131.42
N GLU A 3 -26.14 -37.19 131.65
CA GLU A 3 -26.04 -36.16 130.60
C GLU A 3 -25.18 -36.58 129.41
N LYS A 4 -24.16 -37.44 129.61
CA LYS A 4 -23.34 -37.98 128.51
C LYS A 4 -24.11 -38.93 127.59
N LEU A 5 -25.27 -39.46 128.01
CA LEU A 5 -26.15 -40.30 127.20
C LEU A 5 -27.18 -39.49 126.42
N SER A 6 -27.85 -38.50 127.03
CA SER A 6 -28.74 -37.60 126.27
C SER A 6 -27.98 -36.76 125.26
N ALA A 7 -26.77 -36.29 125.61
CA ALA A 7 -25.85 -35.65 124.68
C ALA A 7 -25.32 -36.59 123.59
N ALA A 8 -25.42 -37.92 123.76
CA ALA A 8 -25.15 -38.88 122.71
C ALA A 8 -26.36 -39.10 121.78
N LEU A 9 -27.60 -39.11 122.30
CA LEU A 9 -28.79 -39.33 121.48
C LEU A 9 -29.11 -38.14 120.55
N VAL A 10 -29.03 -36.90 121.04
CA VAL A 10 -29.19 -35.71 120.19
C VAL A 10 -28.09 -35.64 119.12
N ASN A 11 -26.89 -36.09 119.48
CA ASN A 11 -25.74 -36.24 118.57
C ASN A 11 -25.97 -37.35 117.52
N VAL A 12 -26.73 -38.41 117.82
CA VAL A 12 -27.18 -39.41 116.83
C VAL A 12 -28.21 -38.82 115.85
N ASN A 13 -29.26 -38.14 116.31
CA ASN A 13 -30.25 -37.55 115.39
C ASN A 13 -29.61 -36.46 114.51
N ALA A 14 -28.77 -35.60 115.08
CA ALA A 14 -28.01 -34.61 114.32
C ALA A 14 -27.07 -35.25 113.29
N LYS A 15 -26.52 -36.44 113.57
CA LYS A 15 -25.77 -37.24 112.58
C LYS A 15 -26.67 -37.83 111.49
N GLU A 16 -27.91 -38.23 111.78
CA GLU A 16 -28.79 -38.81 110.77
C GLU A 16 -29.30 -37.76 109.78
N ASP A 17 -29.68 -36.56 110.24
CA ASP A 17 -30.08 -35.49 109.34
C ASP A 17 -28.88 -34.92 108.55
N LEU A 18 -27.68 -34.92 109.16
CA LEU A 18 -26.43 -34.69 108.45
C LEU A 18 -26.17 -35.78 107.38
N VAL A 19 -26.46 -37.05 107.65
CA VAL A 19 -26.39 -38.14 106.66
C VAL A 19 -27.40 -37.95 105.52
N LYS A 20 -28.62 -37.47 105.80
CA LYS A 20 -29.62 -37.15 104.74
C LYS A 20 -29.17 -35.96 103.89
N GLN A 21 -28.57 -34.94 104.49
CA GLN A 21 -27.97 -33.83 103.76
C GLN A 21 -26.78 -34.31 102.90
N HIS A 22 -25.90 -35.17 103.44
CA HIS A 22 -24.83 -35.80 102.66
C HIS A 22 -25.37 -36.66 101.51
N ALA A 23 -26.48 -37.39 101.70
CA ALA A 23 -27.10 -38.19 100.64
C ALA A 23 -27.63 -37.29 99.50
N LYS A 24 -28.40 -36.23 99.80
CA LYS A 24 -28.89 -35.30 98.78
C LYS A 24 -27.75 -34.54 98.08
N VAL A 25 -26.71 -34.14 98.81
CA VAL A 25 -25.51 -33.52 98.22
C VAL A 25 -24.75 -34.51 97.34
N ALA A 26 -24.74 -35.80 97.66
CA ALA A 26 -24.19 -36.84 96.81
C ALA A 26 -25.03 -37.07 95.54
N GLU A 27 -26.37 -37.07 95.63
CA GLU A 27 -27.27 -37.17 94.47
C GLU A 27 -27.11 -35.96 93.53
N GLU A 28 -27.10 -34.73 94.07
CA GLU A 28 -26.90 -33.51 93.27
C GLU A 28 -25.49 -33.45 92.65
N ALA A 29 -24.48 -33.97 93.35
CA ALA A 29 -23.15 -34.16 92.78
C ALA A 29 -23.18 -35.19 91.64
N ILE A 30 -23.77 -36.37 91.83
CA ILE A 30 -23.86 -37.44 90.83
C ILE A 30 -24.57 -36.96 89.56
N ALA A 31 -25.71 -36.26 89.68
CA ALA A 31 -26.39 -35.67 88.52
C ALA A 31 -25.52 -34.61 87.80
N GLY A 32 -24.68 -33.88 88.55
CA GLY A 32 -23.66 -33.00 88.00
C GLY A 32 -22.54 -33.75 87.25
N TRP A 33 -22.05 -34.88 87.80
CA TRP A 33 -21.08 -35.76 87.14
C TRP A 33 -21.66 -36.38 85.87
N GLU A 34 -22.86 -36.96 85.91
CA GLU A 34 -23.53 -37.56 84.75
C GLU A 34 -23.76 -36.52 83.64
N LYS A 35 -24.17 -35.29 84.00
CA LYS A 35 -24.30 -34.20 83.02
C LYS A 35 -22.94 -33.86 82.39
N ALA A 36 -21.90 -33.69 83.20
CA ALA A 36 -20.56 -33.37 82.71
C ALA A 36 -19.99 -34.50 81.84
N GLU A 37 -20.24 -35.77 82.18
CA GLU A 37 -19.84 -36.94 81.39
C GLU A 37 -20.55 -36.97 80.03
N ASN A 38 -21.85 -36.65 79.98
CA ASN A 38 -22.58 -36.54 78.72
C ASN A 38 -22.06 -35.37 77.86
N GLU A 39 -21.77 -34.20 78.45
CA GLU A 39 -21.16 -33.08 77.73
C GLU A 39 -19.76 -33.43 77.20
N VAL A 40 -18.93 -34.12 78.00
CA VAL A 40 -17.63 -34.65 77.59
C VAL A 40 -17.76 -35.70 76.48
N ALA A 41 -18.77 -36.57 76.51
CA ALA A 41 -19.00 -37.56 75.46
C ALA A 41 -19.40 -36.91 74.12
N VAL A 42 -20.21 -35.85 74.14
CA VAL A 42 -20.54 -35.06 72.95
C VAL A 42 -19.32 -34.33 72.42
N LEU A 43 -18.54 -33.66 73.28
CA LEU A 43 -17.30 -32.97 72.90
C LEU A 43 -16.26 -33.94 72.34
N LYS A 44 -16.13 -35.14 72.92
CA LYS A 44 -15.26 -36.20 72.40
C LYS A 44 -15.67 -36.64 71.00
N LYS A 45 -16.96 -36.92 70.77
CA LYS A 45 -17.47 -37.27 69.43
C LYS A 45 -17.27 -36.16 68.40
N GLN A 46 -17.39 -34.89 68.81
CA GLN A 46 -17.06 -33.74 67.96
C GLN A 46 -15.56 -33.68 67.66
N LEU A 47 -14.69 -33.88 68.66
CA LEU A 47 -13.24 -33.93 68.50
C LEU A 47 -12.82 -35.07 67.55
N ASP A 48 -13.33 -36.28 67.73
CA ASP A 48 -13.08 -37.43 66.86
C ASP A 48 -13.48 -37.12 65.40
N THR A 49 -14.59 -36.40 65.20
CA THR A 49 -15.07 -35.96 63.88
C THR A 49 -14.15 -34.90 63.26
N VAL A 50 -13.60 -33.98 64.06
CA VAL A 50 -12.64 -32.96 63.61
C VAL A 50 -11.27 -33.58 63.31
N ILE A 51 -10.80 -34.54 64.11
CA ILE A 51 -9.56 -35.29 63.87
C ILE A 51 -9.65 -36.03 62.53
N LEU A 52 -10.74 -36.74 62.27
CA LEU A 52 -10.96 -37.42 60.98
C LEU A 52 -10.98 -36.44 59.80
N ARG A 53 -11.61 -35.27 59.97
CA ARG A 53 -11.61 -34.22 58.94
C ARG A 53 -10.22 -33.62 58.69
N ASN A 54 -9.42 -33.45 59.75
CA ASN A 54 -8.05 -32.96 59.64
C ASN A 54 -7.16 -33.97 58.92
N SER A 55 -7.23 -35.26 59.27
CA SER A 55 -6.52 -36.34 58.55
C SER A 55 -6.79 -36.29 57.04
N VAL A 56 -8.07 -36.22 56.63
CA VAL A 56 -8.44 -36.14 55.19
C VAL A 56 -7.94 -34.85 54.52
N LEU A 57 -7.76 -33.75 55.26
CA LEU A 57 -7.16 -32.52 54.76
C LEU A 57 -5.63 -32.61 54.68
N GLU A 58 -4.98 -33.26 55.64
CA GLU A 58 -3.55 -33.55 55.67
C GLU A 58 -3.16 -34.48 54.51
N ASP A 59 -3.90 -35.58 54.31
CA ASP A 59 -3.76 -36.48 53.15
C ASP A 59 -3.84 -35.68 51.84
N ARG A 60 -4.87 -34.83 51.69
CA ARG A 60 -5.03 -33.98 50.51
C ARG A 60 -3.90 -32.96 50.34
N VAL A 61 -3.33 -32.43 51.42
CA VAL A 61 -2.15 -31.56 51.36
C VAL A 61 -0.92 -32.34 50.91
N THR A 62 -0.69 -33.58 51.36
CA THR A 62 0.43 -34.40 50.87
C THR A 62 0.30 -34.74 49.38
N HIS A 63 -0.91 -35.03 48.91
CA HIS A 63 -1.17 -35.24 47.48
C HIS A 63 -0.93 -33.98 46.63
N LEU A 64 -1.34 -32.79 47.13
CA LEU A 64 -1.11 -31.52 46.44
C LEU A 64 0.36 -31.10 46.44
N ASP A 65 1.09 -31.34 47.54
CA ASP A 65 2.54 -31.13 47.63
C ASP A 65 3.30 -32.08 46.70
N GLY A 66 2.89 -33.36 46.60
CA GLY A 66 3.42 -34.32 45.64
C GLY A 66 3.19 -33.88 44.18
N ALA A 67 1.96 -33.47 43.84
CA ALA A 67 1.62 -32.97 42.51
C ALA A 67 2.37 -31.66 42.15
N LEU A 68 2.54 -30.75 43.13
CA LEU A 68 3.31 -29.52 42.95
C LEU A 68 4.81 -29.82 42.76
N LYS A 69 5.38 -30.76 43.52
CA LYS A 69 6.76 -31.21 43.33
C LYS A 69 6.99 -31.83 41.96
N GLU A 70 6.07 -32.66 41.48
CA GLU A 70 6.14 -33.24 40.13
C GLU A 70 6.00 -32.17 39.04
N CYS A 71 5.06 -31.22 39.18
CA CYS A 71 4.93 -30.09 38.27
C CYS A 71 6.20 -29.21 38.23
N VAL A 72 6.80 -28.92 39.39
CA VAL A 72 8.08 -28.18 39.49
C VAL A 72 9.25 -29.00 38.93
N ARG A 73 9.24 -30.33 39.06
CA ARG A 73 10.22 -31.23 38.45
C ARG A 73 10.12 -31.22 36.93
N GLN A 74 8.90 -31.28 36.38
CA GLN A 74 8.65 -31.17 34.94
C GLN A 74 9.06 -29.78 34.40
N LEU A 75 8.70 -28.69 35.08
CA LEU A 75 9.11 -27.33 34.70
C LEU A 75 10.63 -27.13 34.73
N ARG A 76 11.34 -27.79 35.66
CA ARG A 76 12.82 -27.81 35.68
C ARG A 76 13.37 -28.62 34.51
N GLN A 77 12.91 -29.86 34.35
CA GLN A 77 13.33 -30.75 33.28
C GLN A 77 13.13 -30.10 31.91
N THR A 78 11.94 -29.59 31.60
CA THR A 78 11.67 -28.91 30.32
C THR A 78 12.44 -27.60 30.16
N ARG A 79 12.76 -26.88 31.24
CA ARG A 79 13.67 -25.73 31.17
C ARG A 79 15.11 -26.17 30.86
N GLU A 80 15.58 -27.24 31.49
CA GLU A 80 16.92 -27.81 31.32
C GLU A 80 17.07 -28.37 29.89
N GLU A 81 16.09 -29.14 29.40
CA GLU A 81 15.98 -29.62 28.01
C GLU A 81 15.95 -28.46 27.00
N GLN A 82 15.18 -27.40 27.24
CA GLN A 82 15.16 -26.22 26.36
C GLN A 82 16.47 -25.41 26.41
N GLU A 83 17.12 -25.33 27.57
CA GLU A 83 18.42 -24.66 27.73
C GLU A 83 19.54 -25.45 27.02
N GLU A 84 19.53 -26.78 27.11
CA GLU A 84 20.40 -27.69 26.35
C GLU A 84 20.19 -27.58 24.83
N ASN A 85 18.94 -27.68 24.36
CA ASN A 85 18.57 -27.45 22.96
C ASN A 85 19.06 -26.08 22.43
N ILE A 86 19.05 -25.04 23.27
CA ILE A 86 19.55 -23.69 22.91
C ILE A 86 21.08 -23.64 22.86
N TYR A 87 21.79 -24.29 23.78
CA TYR A 87 23.26 -24.38 23.72
C TYR A 87 23.73 -25.13 22.47
N ASP A 88 23.13 -26.28 22.19
CA ASP A 88 23.45 -27.08 21.00
C ASP A 88 23.06 -26.36 19.71
N ALA A 89 21.94 -25.62 19.71
CA ALA A 89 21.57 -24.73 18.62
C ALA A 89 22.65 -23.68 18.30
N VAL A 90 23.15 -22.99 19.34
CA VAL A 90 24.20 -21.98 19.21
C VAL A 90 25.53 -22.63 18.79
N ALA A 91 25.88 -23.80 19.32
CA ALA A 91 27.08 -24.54 18.96
C ALA A 91 27.08 -24.92 17.47
N LYS A 92 26.00 -25.53 16.97
CA LYS A 92 25.83 -25.83 15.54
C LYS A 92 25.88 -24.58 14.68
N LYS A 93 25.16 -23.51 15.02
CA LYS A 93 25.14 -22.31 14.18
C LYS A 93 26.51 -21.64 14.12
N THR A 94 27.27 -21.69 15.22
CA THR A 94 28.68 -21.29 15.25
C THR A 94 29.52 -22.16 14.30
N GLN A 95 29.36 -23.49 14.30
CA GLN A 95 30.07 -24.38 13.38
C GLN A 95 29.67 -24.17 11.90
N GLU A 96 28.39 -23.92 11.62
CA GLU A 96 27.91 -23.62 10.26
C GLU A 96 28.50 -22.30 9.73
N LEU A 97 28.58 -21.27 10.58
CA LEU A 97 29.22 -20.00 10.26
C LEU A 97 30.73 -20.13 10.07
N GLU A 98 31.43 -20.85 10.95
CA GLU A 98 32.88 -21.11 10.82
C GLU A 98 33.18 -21.93 9.56
N SER A 99 32.33 -22.90 9.22
CA SER A 99 32.42 -23.67 7.96
C SER A 99 32.15 -22.81 6.72
N ALA A 100 31.27 -21.81 6.81
CA ALA A 100 31.02 -20.85 5.72
C ALA A 100 32.18 -19.86 5.57
N LYS A 101 32.72 -19.37 6.69
CA LYS A 101 33.92 -18.53 6.78
C LYS A 101 35.13 -19.24 6.15
N ILE A 102 35.46 -20.47 6.54
CA ILE A 102 36.56 -21.25 5.95
C ILE A 102 36.35 -21.45 4.43
N LYS A 103 35.10 -21.66 3.97
CA LYS A 103 34.79 -21.73 2.53
C LYS A 103 34.97 -20.39 1.80
N LEU A 104 34.77 -19.26 2.47
CA LEU A 104 35.04 -17.93 1.93
C LEU A 104 36.52 -17.57 1.98
N GLU A 105 37.25 -17.95 3.03
CA GLU A 105 38.71 -17.82 3.16
C GLU A 105 39.44 -18.68 2.11
N ASN A 106 38.97 -19.89 1.85
CA ASN A 106 39.46 -20.74 0.75
C ASN A 106 39.15 -20.13 -0.63
N LYS A 107 38.00 -19.46 -0.82
CA LYS A 107 37.72 -18.72 -2.06
C LYS A 107 38.55 -17.45 -2.19
N LEU A 108 38.81 -16.74 -1.10
CA LEU A 108 39.67 -15.55 -1.07
C LEU A 108 41.12 -15.94 -1.39
N THR A 109 41.63 -17.03 -0.84
CA THR A 109 42.97 -17.53 -1.18
C THR A 109 43.02 -18.14 -2.59
N GLU A 110 41.97 -18.79 -3.10
CA GLU A 110 41.91 -19.20 -4.51
C GLU A 110 41.86 -18.00 -5.47
N LEU A 111 41.12 -16.94 -5.12
CA LEU A 111 41.08 -15.70 -5.88
C LEU A 111 42.38 -14.90 -5.78
N GLN A 112 43.03 -14.86 -4.62
CA GLN A 112 44.36 -14.27 -4.46
C GLN A 112 45.38 -15.06 -5.28
N ASN A 113 45.44 -16.39 -5.18
CA ASN A 113 46.32 -17.21 -6.02
C ASN A 113 46.05 -17.04 -7.53
N LYS A 114 44.81 -16.74 -7.95
CA LYS A 114 44.46 -16.40 -9.34
C LYS A 114 44.86 -14.98 -9.71
N LEU A 115 44.76 -14.03 -8.79
CA LEU A 115 45.27 -12.67 -8.93
C LEU A 115 46.79 -12.73 -9.06
N ASP A 116 47.50 -13.31 -8.09
CA ASP A 116 48.94 -13.57 -8.07
C ASP A 116 49.42 -14.31 -9.34
N ALA A 117 48.67 -15.30 -9.84
CA ALA A 117 49.02 -16.02 -11.08
C ALA A 117 48.67 -15.23 -12.36
N SER A 118 47.73 -14.27 -12.29
CA SER A 118 47.51 -13.28 -13.33
C SER A 118 48.58 -12.19 -13.27
N GLU A 119 49.04 -11.82 -12.08
CA GLU A 119 50.16 -10.91 -11.79
C GLU A 119 51.50 -11.55 -12.12
N ALA A 120 51.66 -12.87 -12.07
CA ALA A 120 52.83 -13.59 -12.57
C ALA A 120 52.89 -13.62 -14.12
N LYS A 121 51.74 -13.47 -14.80
CA LYS A 121 51.66 -13.39 -16.27
C LYS A 121 51.70 -11.95 -16.75
N SER A 122 50.99 -11.05 -16.07
CA SER A 122 51.07 -9.62 -16.34
C SER A 122 52.42 -9.09 -15.92
N SER A 123 53.11 -9.55 -14.87
CA SER A 123 54.50 -9.13 -14.58
C SER A 123 55.52 -9.50 -15.65
N SER A 124 55.23 -10.39 -16.61
CA SER A 124 56.05 -10.50 -17.82
C SER A 124 55.85 -9.28 -18.74
N ILE A 125 54.61 -8.82 -18.86
CA ILE A 125 54.19 -7.63 -19.63
C ILE A 125 54.49 -6.33 -18.88
N ASP A 126 54.43 -6.36 -17.55
CA ASP A 126 54.47 -5.23 -16.61
C ASP A 126 55.86 -5.05 -16.01
N PHE A 127 56.73 -6.07 -16.04
CA PHE A 127 58.17 -5.83 -16.00
C PHE A 127 58.62 -5.15 -17.29
N ASP A 128 58.14 -5.56 -18.47
CA ASP A 128 58.45 -4.88 -19.74
C ASP A 128 57.80 -3.48 -19.82
N MET A 129 56.62 -3.28 -19.21
CA MET A 129 55.95 -1.99 -19.07
C MET A 129 56.64 -1.09 -18.05
N CYS A 130 56.90 -1.57 -16.82
CA CYS A 130 57.64 -0.82 -15.81
C CYS A 130 59.07 -0.51 -16.28
N GLN A 131 59.74 -1.41 -17.00
CA GLN A 131 61.06 -1.13 -17.55
C GLN A 131 60.99 -0.06 -18.64
N LYS A 132 59.92 -0.03 -19.46
CA LYS A 132 59.63 1.10 -20.37
C LYS A 132 59.29 2.39 -19.63
N VAL A 133 58.51 2.32 -18.55
CA VAL A 133 58.16 3.49 -17.71
C VAL A 133 59.42 4.05 -17.06
N GLU A 134 60.27 3.26 -16.40
CA GLU A 134 61.56 3.73 -15.88
C GLU A 134 62.45 4.33 -16.98
N ASN A 135 62.48 3.73 -18.18
CA ASN A 135 63.26 4.25 -19.30
C ASN A 135 62.73 5.62 -19.73
N LEU A 136 61.41 5.76 -19.88
CA LEU A 136 60.74 7.01 -20.21
C LEU A 136 60.84 8.05 -19.09
N GLU A 137 60.85 7.65 -17.81
CA GLU A 137 61.04 8.53 -16.65
C GLU A 137 62.49 9.03 -16.56
N ARG A 138 63.48 8.16 -16.80
CA ARG A 138 64.89 8.56 -16.90
C ARG A 138 65.12 9.49 -18.09
N GLU A 139 64.46 9.23 -19.23
CA GLU A 139 64.43 10.15 -20.37
C GLU A 139 63.72 11.47 -20.04
N ASN A 140 62.58 11.45 -19.35
CA ASN A 140 61.85 12.66 -18.94
C ASN A 140 62.67 13.50 -17.94
N MET A 141 63.38 12.86 -17.00
CA MET A 141 64.30 13.55 -16.08
C MET A 141 65.50 14.14 -16.81
N ALA A 142 66.09 13.42 -17.77
CA ALA A 142 67.16 13.95 -18.61
C ALA A 142 66.70 15.15 -19.45
N LEU A 143 65.55 15.04 -20.14
CA LEU A 143 64.97 16.13 -20.92
C LEU A 143 64.57 17.33 -20.06
N ARG A 144 64.03 17.12 -18.85
CA ARG A 144 63.76 18.21 -17.88
C ARG A 144 65.04 18.91 -17.46
N HIS A 145 66.11 18.16 -17.17
CA HIS A 145 67.40 18.74 -16.82
C HIS A 145 68.01 19.50 -18.01
N GLU A 146 67.89 18.99 -19.23
CA GLU A 146 68.38 19.67 -20.43
C GLU A 146 67.59 20.94 -20.74
N ILE A 147 66.25 20.92 -20.60
CA ILE A 147 65.41 22.12 -20.72
C ILE A 147 65.78 23.17 -19.66
N LEU A 148 66.06 22.74 -18.42
CA LEU A 148 66.45 23.65 -17.33
C LEU A 148 67.81 24.28 -17.62
N VAL A 149 68.81 23.48 -18.02
CA VAL A 149 70.13 23.99 -18.44
C VAL A 149 70.01 24.92 -19.65
N GLN A 150 69.23 24.56 -20.68
CA GLN A 150 69.01 25.44 -21.84
C GLN A 150 68.28 26.75 -21.45
N SER A 151 67.42 26.74 -20.43
CA SER A 151 66.78 27.94 -19.88
C SER A 151 67.79 28.86 -19.18
N GLU A 152 68.64 28.31 -18.31
CA GLU A 152 69.73 29.06 -17.65
C GLU A 152 70.72 29.62 -18.68
N ASP A 153 71.07 28.83 -19.70
CA ASP A 153 71.99 29.18 -20.79
C ASP A 153 71.38 30.24 -21.74
N LEU A 154 70.05 30.35 -21.82
CA LEU A 154 69.34 31.46 -22.50
C LEU A 154 69.20 32.71 -21.62
N GLU A 155 69.07 32.57 -20.30
CA GLU A 155 69.10 33.68 -19.35
C GLU A 155 70.49 34.33 -19.30
N VAL A 156 71.57 33.54 -19.26
CA VAL A 156 72.95 34.02 -19.37
C VAL A 156 73.17 34.79 -20.67
N ARG A 157 72.81 34.22 -21.84
CA ARG A 157 72.91 34.95 -23.12
C ARG A 157 72.07 36.22 -23.17
N THR A 158 70.94 36.25 -22.47
CA THR A 158 70.09 37.44 -22.34
C THR A 158 70.82 38.53 -21.56
N ILE A 159 71.40 38.19 -20.40
CA ILE A 159 72.21 39.09 -19.57
C ILE A 159 73.45 39.59 -20.33
N GLU A 160 74.19 38.71 -21.03
CA GLU A 160 75.34 39.07 -21.85
C GLU A 160 74.96 40.06 -22.96
N ARG A 161 73.85 39.80 -23.67
CA ARG A 161 73.33 40.65 -24.74
C ARG A 161 72.85 42.01 -24.20
N ASP A 162 72.22 42.06 -23.02
CA ASP A 162 71.78 43.30 -22.39
C ASP A 162 72.97 44.13 -21.87
N LEU A 163 73.98 43.49 -21.27
CA LEU A 163 75.25 44.13 -20.89
C LEU A 163 76.01 44.65 -22.13
N SER A 164 76.07 43.88 -23.22
CA SER A 164 76.66 44.31 -24.49
C SER A 164 75.88 45.48 -25.11
N THR A 165 74.56 45.51 -24.96
CA THR A 165 73.72 46.63 -25.43
C THR A 165 73.96 47.88 -24.58
N GLN A 166 74.06 47.75 -23.25
CA GLN A 166 74.41 48.85 -22.36
C GLN A 166 75.83 49.38 -22.61
N ALA A 167 76.79 48.52 -22.95
CA ALA A 167 78.14 48.91 -23.38
C ALA A 167 78.11 49.68 -24.72
N ALA A 168 77.36 49.20 -25.71
CA ALA A 168 77.18 49.89 -26.99
C ALA A 168 76.47 51.24 -26.84
N GLU A 169 75.45 51.33 -25.96
CA GLU A 169 74.76 52.57 -25.63
C GLU A 169 75.68 53.58 -24.92
N THR A 170 76.45 53.16 -23.93
CA THR A 170 77.35 54.05 -23.18
C THR A 170 78.50 54.54 -24.06
N ALA A 171 79.09 53.67 -24.89
CA ALA A 171 80.02 54.06 -25.93
C ALA A 171 79.40 55.06 -26.93
N SER A 172 78.16 54.83 -27.38
CA SER A 172 77.45 55.74 -28.29
C SER A 172 77.14 57.09 -27.64
N LYS A 173 76.75 57.11 -26.36
CA LYS A 173 76.52 58.34 -25.57
C LYS A 173 77.81 59.15 -25.42
N GLN A 174 78.93 58.50 -25.07
CA GLN A 174 80.26 59.13 -25.00
C GLN A 174 80.73 59.64 -26.37
N HIS A 175 80.54 58.85 -27.44
CA HIS A 175 80.91 59.25 -28.80
C HIS A 175 80.06 60.43 -29.28
N LEU A 176 78.76 60.45 -29.02
CA LEU A 176 77.87 61.58 -29.33
C LEU A 176 78.25 62.84 -28.53
N GLU A 177 78.67 62.71 -27.27
CA GLU A 177 79.18 63.85 -26.49
C GLU A 177 80.52 64.36 -27.04
N SER A 178 81.41 63.45 -27.47
CA SER A 178 82.65 63.78 -28.15
C SER A 178 82.40 64.51 -29.47
N ILE A 179 81.48 64.02 -30.32
CA ILE A 179 81.02 64.69 -31.55
C ILE A 179 80.45 66.07 -31.22
N LYS A 180 79.64 66.22 -30.16
CA LYS A 180 79.10 67.54 -29.75
C LYS A 180 80.20 68.51 -29.31
N LYS A 181 81.28 68.02 -28.67
CA LYS A 181 82.47 68.83 -28.32
C LYS A 181 83.25 69.21 -29.59
N VAL A 182 83.53 68.26 -30.48
CA VAL A 182 84.22 68.50 -31.76
C VAL A 182 83.42 69.45 -32.65
N ALA A 183 82.10 69.31 -32.77
CA ALA A 183 81.25 70.19 -33.58
C ALA A 183 81.22 71.65 -33.07
N LYS A 184 81.27 71.85 -31.74
CA LYS A 184 81.44 73.19 -31.14
C LYS A 184 82.81 73.78 -31.49
N LEU A 185 83.88 73.00 -31.37
CA LEU A 185 85.24 73.41 -31.72
C LEU A 185 85.38 73.68 -33.23
N GLU A 186 84.73 72.89 -34.10
CA GLU A 186 84.65 73.16 -35.54
C GLU A 186 83.92 74.46 -35.85
N ALA A 187 82.77 74.71 -35.21
CA ALA A 187 82.01 75.95 -35.39
C ALA A 187 82.84 77.17 -34.98
N GLU A 188 83.57 77.09 -33.87
CA GLU A 188 84.55 78.10 -33.45
C GLU A 188 85.68 78.26 -34.48
N CYS A 189 86.28 77.17 -34.96
CA CYS A 189 87.32 77.19 -35.99
C CYS A 189 86.82 77.70 -37.35
N ARG A 190 85.52 77.62 -37.66
CA ARG A 190 84.89 78.27 -38.83
C ARG A 190 84.60 79.75 -38.58
N ARG A 191 84.16 80.12 -37.36
CA ARG A 191 83.99 81.51 -36.92
C ARG A 191 85.32 82.29 -36.96
N LEU A 192 86.39 81.72 -36.41
CA LEU A 192 87.72 82.31 -36.41
C LEU A 192 88.27 82.48 -37.85
N ARG A 193 88.13 81.46 -38.70
CA ARG A 193 88.52 81.56 -40.13
C ARG A 193 87.71 82.63 -40.88
N SER A 194 86.39 82.67 -40.72
CA SER A 194 85.56 83.68 -41.41
C SER A 194 85.74 85.11 -40.87
N MET A 195 86.13 85.28 -39.60
CA MET A 195 86.59 86.58 -39.09
C MET A 195 87.93 87.00 -39.72
N ALA A 196 88.89 86.09 -39.88
CA ALA A 196 90.13 86.37 -40.59
C ALA A 196 89.89 86.76 -42.06
N SER A 197 88.99 86.06 -42.77
CA SER A 197 88.63 86.38 -44.16
C SER A 197 87.88 87.70 -44.35
N ARG A 198 87.11 88.17 -43.35
CA ARG A 198 86.36 89.43 -43.47
C ARG A 198 87.23 90.68 -43.26
N ALA A 199 88.46 90.53 -42.78
CA ALA A 199 89.43 91.62 -42.70
C ALA A 199 90.12 91.94 -44.05
N SER A 200 90.18 90.97 -44.97
CA SER A 200 90.69 91.18 -46.33
C SER A 200 89.59 91.67 -47.27
N LEU A 201 89.77 92.88 -47.83
CA LEU A 201 88.97 93.42 -48.92
C LEU A 201 89.10 92.57 -50.20
N ALA A 202 88.05 92.63 -51.03
CA ALA A 202 88.02 92.40 -52.48
C ALA A 202 88.18 90.96 -53.05
N ASN A 203 87.12 90.53 -53.77
CA ASN A 203 87.08 89.64 -54.95
C ASN A 203 87.32 88.11 -54.77
N ASP A 204 86.76 87.15 -55.56
CA ASP A 204 85.51 87.10 -56.37
C ASP A 204 85.07 85.65 -56.79
N HIS A 205 83.75 85.42 -56.89
CA HIS A 205 82.93 84.51 -57.77
C HIS A 205 83.08 82.94 -57.97
N LYS A 206 81.93 82.23 -57.77
CA LYS A 206 81.26 81.10 -58.55
C LYS A 206 81.82 79.64 -58.66
N SER A 207 81.04 78.53 -58.88
CA SER A 207 79.59 78.15 -58.67
C SER A 207 79.19 76.67 -59.12
N ILE A 208 77.93 76.20 -58.79
CA ILE A 208 77.09 75.06 -59.35
C ILE A 208 77.36 73.60 -58.81
N ALA A 209 76.47 72.58 -58.67
CA ALA A 209 74.98 72.32 -58.53
C ALA A 209 74.76 70.81 -58.02
N GLN A 210 73.65 70.02 -58.01
CA GLN A 210 72.21 70.02 -58.47
C GLN A 210 71.32 68.97 -57.67
N SER A 211 70.13 68.50 -58.14
CA SER A 211 69.07 67.70 -57.41
C SER A 211 68.05 66.97 -58.40
N SER A 212 66.94 66.22 -58.12
CA SER A 212 66.16 65.61 -56.97
C SER A 212 64.84 64.85 -57.40
N PHE A 213 64.17 64.07 -56.48
CA PHE A 213 62.70 63.71 -56.36
C PHE A 213 62.03 62.52 -57.18
N SER A 214 60.77 62.01 -56.97
CA SER A 214 60.01 61.44 -55.78
C SER A 214 58.50 61.03 -56.06
N VAL A 215 57.87 60.16 -55.20
CA VAL A 215 56.45 60.20 -54.62
C VAL A 215 55.15 59.49 -55.21
N GLU A 216 54.32 58.88 -54.30
CA GLU A 216 52.82 58.58 -54.13
C GLU A 216 51.80 57.74 -55.02
N SER A 217 50.77 57.17 -54.31
CA SER A 217 49.29 56.97 -54.61
C SER A 217 48.62 55.57 -54.92
N PRO A 218 47.27 55.32 -54.63
CA PRO A 218 46.64 53.97 -54.45
C PRO A 218 45.30 53.64 -55.22
N THR A 219 44.60 52.50 -54.93
CA THR A 219 43.29 52.06 -55.51
C THR A 219 42.39 51.16 -54.60
N ASP A 220 41.05 51.19 -54.77
CA ASP A 220 39.99 50.49 -53.97
C ASP A 220 39.50 49.10 -54.49
N SER A 221 38.84 48.29 -53.63
CA SER A 221 37.73 47.34 -53.94
C SER A 221 37.05 46.73 -52.67
N GLN A 222 35.86 46.15 -52.79
CA GLN A 222 34.89 45.87 -51.69
C GLN A 222 34.71 44.38 -51.32
N SER A 223 34.30 44.08 -50.06
CA SER A 223 33.13 43.22 -49.70
C SER A 223 33.02 42.98 -48.16
N ASP A 224 31.78 42.84 -47.66
CA ASP A 224 31.45 42.57 -46.24
C ASP A 224 31.73 41.14 -45.75
N SER A 225 31.99 40.98 -44.44
CA SER A 225 31.17 40.12 -43.53
C SER A 225 31.67 40.12 -42.06
N ALA A 226 30.76 39.74 -41.15
CA ALA A 226 31.01 39.33 -39.76
C ALA A 226 31.53 40.40 -38.76
N ASP A 227 30.69 41.37 -38.42
CA ASP A 227 30.80 42.13 -37.16
C ASP A 227 30.59 41.21 -35.94
N ARG A 228 31.66 40.94 -35.17
CA ARG A 228 31.63 40.18 -33.91
C ARG A 228 32.78 40.59 -32.96
N LEU A 229 32.40 40.90 -31.70
CA LEU A 229 33.23 40.83 -30.48
C LEU A 229 34.53 41.67 -30.48
N ALA A 230 34.42 42.97 -30.16
CA ALA A 230 35.59 43.85 -30.01
C ALA A 230 35.48 44.96 -28.92
N THR A 231 34.97 44.64 -27.73
CA THR A 231 35.12 45.45 -26.48
C THR A 231 34.79 44.56 -25.27
N LEU A 232 35.60 44.40 -24.22
CA LEU A 232 36.93 44.96 -23.91
C LEU A 232 37.87 43.82 -23.46
N GLU A 233 39.05 43.71 -24.07
CA GLU A 233 40.17 42.93 -23.50
C GLU A 233 41.19 43.88 -22.85
N THR A 234 41.29 43.87 -21.52
CA THR A 234 42.37 44.55 -20.78
C THR A 234 42.76 43.79 -19.52
N GLU A 235 43.91 43.11 -19.60
CA GLU A 235 44.80 42.71 -18.47
C GLU A 235 44.28 41.72 -17.41
N ALA A 236 45.12 40.99 -16.65
CA ALA A 236 46.42 40.35 -16.94
C ALA A 236 46.81 39.42 -15.75
N LYS A 237 47.44 38.27 -16.04
CA LYS A 237 47.92 37.24 -15.07
C LYS A 237 46.76 36.47 -14.38
N LYS A 238 46.88 35.20 -13.93
CA LYS A 238 48.07 34.43 -13.51
C LYS A 238 47.85 32.90 -13.63
N MET A 239 48.75 32.23 -14.37
CA MET A 239 49.12 30.80 -14.45
C MET A 239 48.31 29.66 -13.75
N ASN A 240 47.97 28.62 -14.54
CA ASN A 240 48.08 27.14 -14.34
C ASN A 240 47.55 26.47 -13.03
N GLY A 241 46.87 25.30 -13.00
CA GLY A 241 46.38 24.34 -14.03
C GLY A 241 45.94 22.98 -13.38
N SER A 242 45.08 22.18 -14.05
CA SER A 242 44.34 20.97 -13.52
C SER A 242 43.31 21.29 -12.41
N GLU A 243 42.16 20.61 -12.23
CA GLU A 243 41.43 19.52 -12.93
C GLU A 243 39.88 19.73 -12.70
N PRO A 244 38.93 19.06 -13.41
CA PRO A 244 37.59 19.65 -13.61
C PRO A 244 36.38 18.99 -12.88
N ASN A 245 35.34 19.82 -12.68
CA ASN A 245 33.88 19.49 -12.63
C ASN A 245 33.33 18.55 -11.51
N LYS A 246 32.12 18.78 -10.96
CA LYS A 246 31.16 19.90 -11.10
C LYS A 246 30.25 19.98 -9.87
N CYS A 247 29.84 21.20 -9.50
CA CYS A 247 28.83 21.46 -8.46
C CYS A 247 27.46 21.72 -9.10
N GLU A 248 26.40 21.72 -8.29
CA GLU A 248 25.37 22.76 -8.39
C GLU A 248 24.81 23.10 -6.98
N PRO A 249 24.91 24.37 -6.52
CA PRO A 249 24.42 24.81 -5.21
C PRO A 249 23.12 25.65 -5.29
N SER A 250 22.65 26.11 -4.15
CA SER A 250 21.42 26.90 -3.97
C SER A 250 21.54 28.39 -4.36
N CYS A 251 20.37 29.03 -4.46
CA CYS A 251 20.11 30.47 -4.42
C CYS A 251 20.32 31.28 -5.73
N LEU A 252 19.27 31.33 -6.56
CA LEU A 252 19.04 32.38 -7.57
C LEU A 252 17.55 32.76 -7.65
N ASP A 253 17.06 33.54 -6.68
CA ASP A 253 15.80 34.28 -6.83
C ASP A 253 15.76 35.53 -5.92
N SER A 254 16.19 36.67 -6.47
CA SER A 254 16.15 37.99 -5.80
C SER A 254 16.43 39.18 -6.73
N TRP A 255 17.00 38.96 -7.92
CA TRP A 255 17.35 40.03 -8.86
C TRP A 255 16.14 40.78 -9.45
N ALA A 256 14.96 40.15 -9.49
CA ALA A 256 13.75 40.76 -10.06
C ALA A 256 13.23 41.96 -9.24
N SER A 257 13.31 41.89 -7.91
CA SER A 257 12.67 42.89 -7.02
C SER A 257 13.45 44.21 -6.91
N ALA A 258 14.77 44.18 -7.12
CA ALA A 258 15.61 45.39 -7.02
C ALA A 258 15.34 46.37 -8.18
N LEU A 259 15.32 45.86 -9.42
CA LEU A 259 15.16 46.68 -10.63
C LEU A 259 13.79 47.35 -10.74
N ILE A 260 12.74 46.75 -10.18
CA ILE A 260 11.39 47.32 -10.17
C ILE A 260 11.30 48.52 -9.21
N ALA A 261 12.04 48.51 -8.10
CA ALA A 261 12.07 49.61 -7.13
C ALA A 261 12.93 50.80 -7.59
N GLU A 262 14.01 50.57 -8.35
CA GLU A 262 14.88 51.65 -8.85
C GLU A 262 14.28 52.44 -10.03
N LEU A 263 13.33 51.85 -10.78
CA LEU A 263 12.74 52.49 -11.96
C LEU A 263 11.75 53.62 -11.64
N ASP A 264 11.16 53.66 -10.44
CA ASP A 264 10.02 54.53 -10.11
C ASP A 264 10.41 55.92 -9.54
N GLN A 265 11.69 56.29 -9.59
CA GLN A 265 12.19 57.55 -9.00
C GLN A 265 12.85 58.55 -9.98
N PHE A 266 12.86 58.29 -11.29
CA PHE A 266 13.54 59.16 -12.28
C PHE A 266 12.72 59.51 -13.54
N LYS A 267 11.82 60.50 -13.44
CA LYS A 267 11.46 61.36 -14.58
C LYS A 267 10.87 62.73 -14.18
N ASN A 268 11.72 63.75 -14.20
CA ASN A 268 11.37 65.12 -13.82
C ASN A 268 10.83 65.97 -14.99
N GLU A 269 9.67 66.57 -14.77
CA GLU A 269 9.42 68.02 -14.90
C GLU A 269 10.04 68.81 -16.09
N LYS A 270 9.19 69.20 -17.07
CA LYS A 270 9.20 70.58 -17.66
C LYS A 270 8.07 70.85 -18.69
N CYS A 271 7.42 72.01 -18.53
CA CYS A 271 6.60 72.75 -19.52
C CYS A 271 5.31 72.09 -20.07
N ARG A 272 4.28 72.83 -20.55
CA ARG A 272 3.67 74.14 -20.16
C ARG A 272 2.38 74.34 -21.02
N GLN A 273 1.43 75.18 -20.56
CA GLN A 273 0.25 75.72 -21.31
C GLN A 273 -1.05 74.86 -21.46
N THR A 274 -1.90 74.86 -20.41
CA THR A 274 -3.27 75.47 -20.36
C THR A 274 -4.17 75.62 -21.62
N PRO A 275 -5.52 75.75 -21.48
CA PRO A 275 -6.45 75.02 -20.59
C PRO A 275 -7.87 74.73 -21.21
N SER A 276 -8.64 73.79 -20.67
CA SER A 276 -10.12 73.73 -20.85
C SER A 276 -10.81 72.94 -19.72
N SER A 277 -12.14 73.01 -19.62
CA SER A 277 -12.88 72.90 -18.35
C SER A 277 -13.76 71.64 -18.17
N SER A 278 -13.83 71.20 -16.90
CA SER A 278 -14.94 70.54 -16.20
C SER A 278 -16.14 69.94 -16.97
N VAL A 279 -16.45 68.67 -16.67
CA VAL A 279 -17.80 68.24 -16.23
C VAL A 279 -17.64 67.29 -15.04
N LYS A 280 -18.43 67.51 -13.99
CA LYS A 280 -18.73 66.53 -12.94
C LYS A 280 -20.24 66.66 -12.70
N ILE A 281 -20.98 65.57 -12.92
CA ILE A 281 -22.44 65.64 -13.07
C ILE A 281 -23.09 65.64 -11.69
N ASP A 282 -23.67 66.78 -11.30
CA ASP A 282 -24.70 66.86 -10.27
C ASP A 282 -26.08 66.80 -10.94
N LEU A 283 -26.99 66.02 -10.38
CA LEU A 283 -28.19 65.51 -11.08
C LEU A 283 -29.49 66.23 -10.65
N MET A 284 -29.40 67.45 -10.10
CA MET A 284 -30.50 68.05 -9.32
C MET A 284 -30.77 69.55 -9.54
N ASP A 285 -30.05 70.24 -10.43
CA ASP A 285 -30.22 71.70 -10.60
C ASP A 285 -31.55 72.10 -11.28
N ASP A 286 -32.07 71.31 -12.23
CA ASP A 286 -33.27 71.65 -13.02
C ASP A 286 -34.52 71.97 -12.18
N PHE A 287 -34.66 71.32 -11.01
CA PHE A 287 -35.79 71.57 -10.11
C PHE A 287 -35.76 72.96 -9.47
N LEU A 288 -34.58 73.57 -9.29
CA LEU A 288 -34.41 74.90 -8.71
C LEU A 288 -34.67 76.04 -9.73
N GLU A 289 -34.63 75.75 -11.03
CA GLU A 289 -35.05 76.71 -12.05
C GLU A 289 -36.58 76.81 -12.14
N MET A 290 -37.31 75.69 -12.06
CA MET A 290 -38.77 75.71 -12.11
C MET A 290 -39.41 76.38 -10.88
N GLU A 291 -38.85 76.24 -9.68
CA GLU A 291 -39.34 76.98 -8.50
C GLU A 291 -39.19 78.51 -8.69
N ARG A 292 -38.13 78.96 -9.38
CA ARG A 292 -37.95 80.37 -9.75
C ARG A 292 -38.98 80.89 -10.75
N LEU A 293 -39.39 80.07 -11.72
CA LEU A 293 -40.33 80.47 -12.78
C LEU A 293 -41.77 80.63 -12.28
N VAL A 294 -42.15 79.96 -11.19
CA VAL A 294 -43.49 80.04 -10.58
C VAL A 294 -43.67 81.30 -9.70
N ALA A 295 -42.59 82.04 -9.40
CA ALA A 295 -42.57 83.07 -8.36
C ALA A 295 -42.76 84.54 -8.83
N LEU A 296 -43.15 84.81 -10.08
CA LEU A 296 -43.37 86.18 -10.60
C LEU A 296 -44.87 86.62 -10.60
N PRO A 297 -45.21 87.80 -10.05
CA PRO A 297 -46.59 88.35 -10.10
C PRO A 297 -46.74 89.60 -11.00
N GLU A 298 -47.68 89.58 -11.96
CA GLU A 298 -48.11 90.75 -12.76
C GLU A 298 -49.66 90.88 -12.87
N SER A 299 -50.19 92.02 -13.38
CA SER A 299 -51.45 92.57 -12.82
C SER A 299 -52.41 93.39 -13.72
N LYS A 300 -53.73 93.21 -13.47
CA LYS A 300 -54.88 94.17 -13.44
C LYS A 300 -55.21 95.13 -14.62
N LYS A 301 -56.52 95.20 -14.97
CA LYS A 301 -57.32 96.44 -15.16
C LYS A 301 -58.84 96.18 -15.36
N GLU A 302 -59.69 97.15 -14.98
CA GLU A 302 -61.18 97.14 -15.02
C GLU A 302 -61.74 98.56 -15.32
N ASN A 303 -63.00 98.70 -15.83
CA ASN A 303 -64.09 99.59 -15.33
C ASN A 303 -65.24 99.95 -16.33
N MET A 304 -66.38 100.45 -15.81
CA MET A 304 -67.69 100.77 -16.45
C MET A 304 -67.92 102.27 -16.79
N VAL A 305 -69.08 102.65 -17.38
CA VAL A 305 -70.12 103.65 -16.90
C VAL A 305 -71.25 103.92 -17.96
N GLN A 306 -72.33 104.67 -17.63
CA GLN A 306 -73.71 104.55 -18.19
C GLN A 306 -74.56 105.87 -18.20
N GLU A 307 -75.62 105.95 -19.05
CA GLU A 307 -76.93 106.69 -18.93
C GLU A 307 -77.20 108.20 -19.33
N LEU A 308 -78.51 108.52 -19.55
CA LEU A 308 -79.29 109.82 -19.57
C LEU A 308 -79.33 110.76 -20.83
N VAL A 309 -80.37 111.58 -21.18
CA VAL A 309 -81.89 111.52 -21.07
C VAL A 309 -82.63 112.74 -21.76
N ALA A 310 -83.93 112.61 -22.15
CA ALA A 310 -85.00 113.65 -22.41
C ALA A 310 -84.90 114.72 -23.58
N ILE A 311 -85.93 115.53 -23.97
CA ILE A 311 -87.38 115.33 -24.35
C ILE A 311 -88.02 116.67 -24.92
N ASN A 312 -89.23 116.62 -25.55
CA ASN A 312 -90.13 117.75 -25.99
C ASN A 312 -89.78 118.50 -27.32
N GLN A 313 -90.65 119.29 -28.01
CA GLN A 313 -92.02 119.80 -27.75
C GLN A 313 -92.89 119.94 -29.06
N CYS A 314 -94.21 120.14 -28.93
CA CYS A 314 -95.19 120.77 -29.89
C CYS A 314 -95.71 120.07 -31.19
N ILE A 315 -96.87 119.40 -31.04
CA ILE A 315 -98.12 119.42 -31.87
C ILE A 315 -98.09 119.13 -33.39
N ASN A 316 -97.23 119.73 -34.23
CA ASN A 316 -96.91 119.06 -35.52
C ASN A 316 -96.28 117.68 -35.25
N LYS A 317 -95.78 117.51 -34.03
CA LYS A 317 -95.49 116.22 -33.40
C LYS A 317 -96.64 115.22 -33.34
N GLU A 318 -97.93 115.48 -33.60
CA GLU A 318 -98.88 114.35 -33.66
C GLU A 318 -98.76 113.54 -34.97
N ILE A 319 -98.41 114.21 -36.08
CA ILE A 319 -98.09 113.52 -37.35
C ILE A 319 -96.60 113.13 -37.36
N SER A 320 -95.70 113.99 -36.86
CA SER A 320 -94.28 113.65 -36.73
C SER A 320 -94.06 112.48 -35.78
N LEU A 321 -94.68 112.45 -34.59
CA LEU A 321 -94.64 111.28 -33.70
C LEU A 321 -95.34 110.06 -34.29
N ARG A 322 -96.32 110.20 -35.20
CA ARG A 322 -96.88 109.03 -35.89
C ARG A 322 -95.87 108.40 -36.84
N VAL A 323 -95.17 109.22 -37.64
CA VAL A 323 -94.11 108.76 -38.54
C VAL A 323 -92.87 108.31 -37.74
N GLU A 324 -92.48 109.01 -36.68
CA GLU A 324 -91.42 108.61 -35.75
C GLU A 324 -91.81 107.34 -34.98
N PHE A 325 -93.10 107.08 -34.70
CA PHE A 325 -93.59 105.84 -34.08
C PHE A 325 -93.69 104.70 -35.09
N GLU A 326 -94.02 104.96 -36.35
CA GLU A 326 -93.92 103.97 -37.44
C GLU A 326 -92.46 103.61 -37.73
N ILE A 327 -91.53 104.59 -37.72
CA ILE A 327 -90.08 104.35 -37.77
C ILE A 327 -89.59 103.64 -36.51
N MET A 328 -90.06 104.01 -35.32
CA MET A 328 -89.70 103.35 -34.06
C MET A 328 -90.24 101.93 -33.98
N ASN A 329 -91.42 101.64 -34.54
CA ASN A 329 -91.94 100.28 -34.67
C ASN A 329 -91.16 99.49 -35.72
N GLN A 330 -90.83 100.07 -36.87
CA GLN A 330 -89.94 99.46 -37.86
C GLN A 330 -88.58 99.12 -37.25
N GLN A 331 -88.03 100.02 -36.43
CA GLN A 331 -86.80 99.81 -35.65
C GLN A 331 -86.99 98.82 -34.50
N MET A 332 -88.16 98.75 -33.87
CA MET A 332 -88.49 97.78 -32.82
C MET A 332 -88.60 96.37 -33.41
N ASP A 333 -89.25 96.22 -34.56
CA ASP A 333 -89.34 94.96 -35.30
C ASP A 333 -87.97 94.55 -35.84
N GLU A 334 -87.18 95.48 -36.40
CA GLU A 334 -85.76 95.23 -36.74
C GLU A 334 -84.92 94.83 -35.53
N LEU A 335 -85.10 95.47 -34.36
CA LEU A 335 -84.37 95.14 -33.14
C LEU A 335 -84.85 93.83 -32.53
N LYS A 336 -86.12 93.47 -32.72
CA LYS A 336 -86.71 92.21 -32.31
C LYS A 336 -86.26 91.07 -33.20
N GLU A 337 -86.18 91.26 -34.52
CA GLU A 337 -85.57 90.30 -35.45
C GLU A 337 -84.08 90.11 -35.14
N LYS A 338 -83.35 91.20 -34.83
CA LYS A 338 -81.95 91.11 -34.37
C LYS A 338 -81.82 90.47 -33.00
N LEU A 339 -82.77 90.64 -32.09
CA LEU A 339 -82.79 89.98 -30.77
C LEU A 339 -83.11 88.49 -30.91
N GLU A 340 -84.15 88.12 -31.65
CA GLU A 340 -84.53 86.74 -31.95
C GLU A 340 -83.39 86.00 -32.68
N LYS A 341 -82.68 86.70 -33.59
CA LYS A 341 -81.43 86.19 -34.15
C LYS A 341 -80.33 86.04 -33.09
N VAL A 342 -80.06 87.04 -32.25
CA VAL A 342 -79.02 86.95 -31.22
C VAL A 342 -79.35 85.88 -30.17
N GLU A 343 -80.62 85.62 -29.89
CA GLU A 343 -81.09 84.52 -29.04
C GLU A 343 -80.89 83.15 -29.72
N ALA A 344 -81.09 83.06 -31.04
CA ALA A 344 -80.76 81.86 -31.82
C ALA A 344 -79.25 81.62 -31.93
N ASP A 345 -78.46 82.64 -32.31
CA ASP A 345 -76.99 82.62 -32.35
C ASP A 345 -76.42 82.25 -30.96
N LYS A 346 -77.04 82.75 -29.86
CA LYS A 346 -76.70 82.39 -28.47
C LYS A 346 -77.03 80.93 -28.16
N ALA A 347 -78.20 80.43 -28.55
CA ALA A 347 -78.57 79.04 -28.32
C ALA A 347 -77.68 78.06 -29.10
N GLU A 348 -77.30 78.42 -30.34
CA GLU A 348 -76.31 77.67 -31.12
C GLU A 348 -74.94 77.67 -30.44
N LEU A 349 -74.49 78.81 -29.89
CA LEU A 349 -73.25 78.89 -29.11
C LEU A 349 -73.31 78.13 -27.77
N GLU A 350 -74.45 78.08 -27.09
CA GLU A 350 -74.62 77.28 -25.86
C GLU A 350 -74.60 75.77 -26.16
N ILE A 351 -75.19 75.34 -27.29
CA ILE A 351 -75.08 73.96 -27.78
C ILE A 351 -73.63 73.65 -28.21
N ALA A 352 -72.97 74.56 -28.93
CA ALA A 352 -71.59 74.37 -29.36
C ALA A 352 -70.61 74.32 -28.17
N LEU A 353 -70.86 75.12 -27.11
CA LEU A 353 -70.12 75.07 -25.87
C LEU A 353 -70.31 73.71 -25.18
N MET A 354 -71.55 73.28 -24.96
CA MET A 354 -71.88 71.99 -24.33
C MET A 354 -71.25 70.81 -25.09
N ASN A 355 -71.32 70.81 -26.43
CA ASN A 355 -70.67 69.79 -27.26
C ASN A 355 -69.13 69.83 -27.16
N SER A 356 -68.55 71.02 -26.95
CA SER A 356 -67.10 71.16 -26.72
C SER A 356 -66.69 70.70 -25.31
N GLU A 357 -67.54 70.92 -24.31
CA GLU A 357 -67.37 70.43 -22.93
C GLU A 357 -67.46 68.89 -22.90
N GLU A 358 -68.45 68.28 -23.56
CA GLU A 358 -68.55 66.82 -23.72
C GLU A 358 -67.32 66.22 -24.42
N CYS A 359 -66.86 66.84 -25.52
CA CYS A 359 -65.65 66.40 -26.23
C CYS A 359 -64.37 66.54 -25.36
N ILE A 360 -64.30 67.59 -24.54
CA ILE A 360 -63.22 67.77 -23.56
C ILE A 360 -63.30 66.69 -22.47
N GLU A 361 -64.47 66.39 -21.90
CA GLU A 361 -64.64 65.32 -20.91
C GLU A 361 -64.31 63.93 -21.48
N GLU A 362 -64.69 63.63 -22.72
CA GLU A 362 -64.30 62.38 -23.40
C GLU A 362 -62.76 62.31 -23.54
N SER A 363 -62.13 63.40 -24.00
CA SER A 363 -60.66 63.45 -24.12
C SER A 363 -59.93 63.31 -22.78
N GLN A 364 -60.51 63.85 -21.69
CA GLN A 364 -59.98 63.68 -20.34
C GLN A 364 -60.17 62.25 -19.81
N HIS A 365 -61.28 61.58 -20.14
CA HIS A 365 -61.49 60.17 -19.81
C HIS A 365 -60.48 59.29 -20.55
N GLN A 366 -60.34 59.48 -21.87
CA GLN A 366 -59.36 58.74 -22.68
C GLN A 366 -57.92 58.98 -22.18
N LEU A 367 -57.56 60.22 -21.84
CA LEU A 367 -56.24 60.55 -21.28
C LEU A 367 -56.00 59.84 -19.94
N ARG A 368 -56.99 59.83 -19.04
CA ARG A 368 -56.92 59.08 -17.76
C ARG A 368 -56.75 57.59 -17.99
N GLU A 369 -57.52 56.99 -18.91
CA GLU A 369 -57.40 55.57 -19.26
C GLU A 369 -56.02 55.23 -19.84
N THR A 370 -55.40 56.14 -20.61
CA THR A 370 -54.00 55.96 -21.07
C THR A 370 -52.98 56.16 -19.95
N GLN A 371 -53.24 57.03 -18.97
CA GLN A 371 -52.37 57.20 -17.81
C GLN A 371 -52.42 55.97 -16.89
N GLU A 372 -53.60 55.44 -16.58
CA GLU A 372 -53.77 54.22 -15.78
C GLU A 372 -53.04 53.03 -16.44
N LYS A 373 -53.13 52.89 -17.78
CA LYS A 373 -52.36 51.89 -18.54
C LYS A 373 -50.85 52.13 -18.51
N LEU A 374 -50.39 53.38 -18.49
CA LEU A 374 -48.97 53.71 -18.36
C LEU A 374 -48.45 53.35 -16.95
N GLU A 375 -49.22 53.63 -15.91
CA GLU A 375 -48.91 53.25 -14.53
C GLU A 375 -48.94 51.72 -14.33
N GLU A 376 -49.83 51.00 -15.02
CA GLU A 376 -49.84 49.53 -15.09
C GLU A 376 -48.55 49.00 -15.72
N LEU A 377 -48.18 49.50 -16.92
CA LEU A 377 -46.97 49.10 -17.63
C LEU A 377 -45.67 49.44 -16.86
N GLN A 378 -45.64 50.56 -16.12
CA GLN A 378 -44.53 50.89 -15.22
C GLN A 378 -44.40 49.86 -14.08
N ARG A 379 -45.53 49.40 -13.51
CA ARG A 379 -45.57 48.36 -12.48
C ARG A 379 -45.13 47.00 -13.02
N GLU A 380 -45.58 46.63 -14.22
CA GLU A 380 -45.13 45.41 -14.91
C GLU A 380 -43.63 45.46 -15.21
N LEU A 381 -43.13 46.59 -15.71
CA LEU A 381 -41.70 46.81 -15.99
C LEU A 381 -40.86 46.67 -14.71
N GLU A 382 -41.26 47.30 -13.60
CA GLU A 382 -40.54 47.20 -12.33
C GLU A 382 -40.55 45.75 -11.79
N ASN A 383 -41.68 45.05 -11.91
CA ASN A 383 -41.77 43.63 -11.55
C ASN A 383 -40.93 42.72 -12.46
N ALA A 384 -40.81 43.06 -13.75
CA ALA A 384 -39.96 42.36 -14.71
C ALA A 384 -38.47 42.59 -14.42
N TYR A 385 -38.06 43.81 -14.03
CA TYR A 385 -36.69 44.04 -13.52
C TYR A 385 -36.43 43.24 -12.22
N LYS A 386 -37.39 43.20 -11.29
CA LYS A 386 -37.28 42.42 -10.03
C LYS A 386 -37.31 40.90 -10.25
N SER A 387 -37.91 40.38 -11.32
CA SER A 387 -37.82 38.95 -11.68
C SER A 387 -36.51 38.66 -12.42
N LYS A 388 -36.12 39.51 -13.38
CA LYS A 388 -34.84 39.46 -14.08
C LYS A 388 -33.66 39.39 -13.09
N GLN A 389 -33.57 40.31 -12.14
CA GLN A 389 -32.47 40.34 -11.16
C GLN A 389 -32.40 39.05 -10.31
N ARG A 390 -33.55 38.43 -9.98
CA ARG A 390 -33.57 37.14 -9.27
C ARG A 390 -33.05 36.00 -10.13
N VAL A 391 -33.32 36.00 -11.43
CA VAL A 391 -32.77 35.02 -12.38
C VAL A 391 -31.28 35.26 -12.62
N GLU A 392 -30.84 36.51 -12.76
CA GLU A 392 -29.41 36.86 -12.90
C GLU A 392 -28.60 36.45 -11.67
N ASN A 393 -29.13 36.66 -10.45
CA ASN A 393 -28.50 36.18 -9.23
C ASN A 393 -28.43 34.64 -9.19
N HIS A 394 -29.53 33.95 -9.51
CA HIS A 394 -29.54 32.48 -9.52
C HIS A 394 -28.59 31.88 -10.56
N LEU A 395 -28.45 32.52 -11.73
CA LEU A 395 -27.46 32.15 -12.75
C LEU A 395 -26.03 32.39 -12.25
N LEU A 396 -25.78 33.46 -11.48
CA LEU A 396 -24.47 33.70 -10.85
C LEU A 396 -24.12 32.59 -9.85
N ASP A 397 -25.08 32.19 -9.01
CA ASP A 397 -24.92 31.09 -8.05
C ASP A 397 -24.62 29.76 -8.80
N MET A 398 -25.39 29.44 -9.85
CA MET A 398 -25.18 28.26 -10.69
C MET A 398 -23.83 28.26 -11.42
N VAL A 399 -23.33 29.43 -11.85
CA VAL A 399 -21.99 29.56 -12.47
C VAL A 399 -20.91 29.31 -11.43
N ALA A 400 -21.03 29.85 -10.21
CA ALA A 400 -20.07 29.60 -9.13
C ALA A 400 -20.05 28.12 -8.71
N GLU A 401 -21.22 27.43 -8.71
CA GLU A 401 -21.30 25.98 -8.51
C GLU A 401 -20.64 25.22 -9.68
N ALA A 402 -20.86 25.63 -10.94
CA ALA A 402 -20.25 25.00 -12.10
C ALA A 402 -18.72 25.17 -12.15
N GLU A 403 -18.19 26.35 -11.82
CA GLU A 403 -16.76 26.59 -11.66
C GLU A 403 -16.16 25.74 -10.53
N THR A 404 -16.85 25.67 -9.39
CA THR A 404 -16.48 24.81 -8.26
C THR A 404 -16.49 23.33 -8.63
N LEU A 405 -17.38 22.90 -9.52
CA LEU A 405 -17.41 21.54 -10.07
C LEU A 405 -16.31 21.31 -11.11
N SER A 406 -15.97 22.28 -11.95
CA SER A 406 -14.84 22.18 -12.90
C SER A 406 -13.53 21.90 -12.17
N VAL A 407 -13.20 22.69 -11.14
CA VAL A 407 -11.97 22.50 -10.35
C VAL A 407 -11.94 21.14 -9.65
N LYS A 408 -13.10 20.60 -9.24
CA LYS A 408 -13.22 19.24 -8.68
C LYS A 408 -13.03 18.16 -9.75
N VAL A 409 -13.53 18.36 -10.97
CA VAL A 409 -13.31 17.45 -12.11
C VAL A 409 -11.83 17.45 -12.49
N GLU A 410 -11.20 18.62 -12.65
CA GLU A 410 -9.76 18.76 -12.96
C GLU A 410 -8.88 18.08 -11.90
N PHE A 411 -9.23 18.21 -10.61
CA PHE A 411 -8.54 17.51 -9.53
C PHE A 411 -8.70 15.98 -9.62
N LEU A 412 -9.90 15.48 -9.92
CA LEU A 412 -10.16 14.04 -10.06
C LEU A 412 -9.54 13.47 -11.33
N GLU A 413 -9.52 14.20 -12.44
CA GLU A 413 -8.83 13.82 -13.68
C GLU A 413 -7.32 13.70 -13.43
N ALA A 414 -6.72 14.66 -12.72
CA ALA A 414 -5.31 14.60 -12.32
C ALA A 414 -5.00 13.42 -11.37
N GLU A 415 -5.93 13.01 -10.49
CA GLU A 415 -5.74 11.83 -9.64
C GLU A 415 -5.87 10.52 -10.44
N VAL A 416 -6.83 10.45 -11.37
CA VAL A 416 -7.01 9.29 -12.26
C VAL A 416 -5.87 9.18 -13.29
N ASP A 417 -5.23 10.28 -13.65
CA ASP A 417 -3.97 10.29 -14.42
C ASP A 417 -2.80 9.66 -13.63
N LYS A 418 -2.66 9.98 -12.33
CA LYS A 418 -1.64 9.35 -11.45
C LYS A 418 -1.88 7.84 -11.32
N GLU A 419 -3.12 7.43 -11.07
CA GLU A 419 -3.47 6.00 -10.94
C GLU A 419 -3.24 5.25 -12.26
N ARG A 420 -3.48 5.89 -13.42
CA ARG A 420 -3.10 5.34 -14.73
C ARG A 420 -1.59 5.24 -14.94
N ALA A 421 -0.79 6.15 -14.38
CA ALA A 421 0.67 6.05 -14.40
C ALA A 421 1.17 4.88 -13.52
N VAL A 422 0.65 4.74 -12.29
CA VAL A 422 0.97 3.62 -11.38
C VAL A 422 0.55 2.28 -11.99
N SER A 423 -0.66 2.20 -12.56
CA SER A 423 -1.14 1.03 -13.31
C SER A 423 -0.21 0.66 -14.47
N SER A 424 0.37 1.66 -15.14
CA SER A 424 1.33 1.43 -16.24
C SER A 424 2.69 0.93 -15.75
N GLU A 425 3.17 1.43 -14.62
CA GLU A 425 4.39 0.93 -13.96
C GLU A 425 4.24 -0.52 -13.50
N ILE A 426 3.09 -0.85 -12.90
CA ILE A 426 2.72 -2.22 -12.52
C ILE A 426 2.67 -3.14 -13.74
N ALA A 427 2.07 -2.68 -14.85
CA ALA A 427 2.01 -3.45 -16.10
C ALA A 427 3.38 -3.65 -16.78
N MET A 428 4.37 -2.78 -16.54
CA MET A 428 5.76 -3.02 -16.94
C MET A 428 6.41 -4.08 -16.05
N LYS A 429 6.31 -3.93 -14.71
CA LYS A 429 6.88 -4.89 -13.75
C LYS A 429 6.36 -6.32 -13.94
N TYR A 430 5.08 -6.51 -14.26
CA TYR A 430 4.56 -7.84 -14.60
C TYR A 430 5.16 -8.41 -15.90
N ARG A 431 5.41 -7.58 -16.92
CA ARG A 431 6.05 -8.01 -18.16
C ARG A 431 7.51 -8.41 -17.93
N ASP A 432 8.25 -7.60 -17.16
CA ASP A 432 9.65 -7.89 -16.82
C ASP A 432 9.77 -9.22 -16.06
N LEU A 433 8.82 -9.51 -15.16
CA LEU A 433 8.72 -10.77 -14.44
C LEU A 433 8.33 -11.96 -15.33
N GLU A 434 7.43 -11.77 -16.29
CA GLU A 434 7.02 -12.80 -17.25
C GLU A 434 8.16 -13.15 -18.21
N GLU A 435 8.89 -12.14 -18.73
CA GLU A 435 10.13 -12.37 -19.50
C GLU A 435 11.22 -13.06 -18.66
N GLU A 436 11.37 -12.70 -17.38
CA GLU A 436 12.29 -13.36 -16.45
C GLU A 436 11.87 -14.80 -16.09
N PHE A 437 10.58 -15.14 -16.20
CA PHE A 437 10.08 -16.50 -16.02
C PHE A 437 10.36 -17.34 -17.28
N GLU A 438 10.03 -16.83 -18.47
CA GLU A 438 10.33 -17.48 -19.75
C GLU A 438 11.85 -17.75 -19.93
N ARG A 439 12.71 -16.77 -19.60
CA ARG A 439 14.18 -16.96 -19.59
C ARG A 439 14.64 -18.08 -18.65
N LYS A 440 13.94 -18.30 -17.53
CA LYS A 440 14.25 -19.36 -16.57
C LYS A 440 13.70 -20.71 -17.02
N SER A 441 12.48 -20.76 -17.58
CA SER A 441 11.91 -21.97 -18.16
C SER A 441 12.81 -22.49 -19.29
N ALA A 442 13.14 -21.66 -20.27
CA ALA A 442 14.04 -22.04 -21.37
C ALA A 442 15.43 -22.51 -20.89
N LYS A 443 15.89 -22.04 -19.72
CA LYS A 443 17.14 -22.52 -19.10
C LYS A 443 16.96 -23.85 -18.36
N VAL A 444 15.80 -24.12 -17.77
CA VAL A 444 15.45 -25.45 -17.24
C VAL A 444 15.37 -26.45 -18.39
N ASP A 445 14.65 -26.13 -19.47
CA ASP A 445 14.53 -27.00 -20.66
C ASP A 445 15.90 -27.38 -21.24
N ILE A 446 16.84 -26.43 -21.30
CA ILE A 446 18.24 -26.68 -21.72
C ILE A 446 18.96 -27.61 -20.73
N LEU A 447 18.81 -27.39 -19.41
CA LEU A 447 19.47 -28.21 -18.39
C LEU A 447 18.89 -29.62 -18.30
N GLU A 448 17.59 -29.80 -18.52
CA GLU A 448 16.95 -31.13 -18.64
C GLU A 448 17.52 -31.88 -19.85
N VAL A 449 17.61 -31.22 -21.01
CA VAL A 449 18.24 -31.78 -22.22
C VAL A 449 19.75 -32.02 -22.06
N GLU A 450 20.46 -31.30 -21.19
CA GLU A 450 21.86 -31.57 -20.84
C GLU A 450 22.02 -32.72 -19.84
N LEU A 451 21.03 -32.94 -18.95
CA LEU A 451 20.98 -34.10 -18.05
C LEU A 451 20.66 -35.38 -18.84
N ASP A 452 19.64 -35.36 -19.72
CA ASP A 452 19.26 -36.51 -20.55
C ASP A 452 20.38 -36.97 -21.51
N LYS A 453 21.22 -36.03 -21.98
CA LYS A 453 22.41 -36.34 -22.81
C LYS A 453 23.57 -36.94 -22.05
N LYS A 454 23.54 -36.93 -20.72
CA LYS A 454 24.64 -37.35 -19.86
C LYS A 454 24.19 -38.61 -19.14
N ASP A 455 24.64 -39.76 -19.64
CA ASP A 455 24.31 -41.14 -19.19
C ASP A 455 24.73 -41.48 -17.74
N LEU A 456 24.60 -40.55 -16.79
CA LEU A 456 24.80 -40.71 -15.36
C LEU A 456 24.01 -41.89 -14.78
N SER A 457 22.80 -42.15 -15.29
CA SER A 457 22.02 -43.34 -14.93
C SER A 457 22.77 -44.64 -15.28
N SER A 458 23.37 -44.70 -16.48
CA SER A 458 24.20 -45.82 -16.92
C SER A 458 25.53 -45.89 -16.16
N GLU A 459 26.18 -44.76 -15.93
CA GLU A 459 27.45 -44.68 -15.16
C GLU A 459 27.25 -45.12 -13.70
N ILE A 460 26.16 -44.72 -13.06
CA ILE A 460 25.76 -45.17 -11.73
C ILE A 460 25.39 -46.66 -11.75
N ALA A 461 24.60 -47.12 -12.71
CA ALA A 461 24.22 -48.53 -12.82
C ALA A 461 25.42 -49.48 -13.06
N MET A 462 26.45 -49.02 -13.78
CA MET A 462 27.72 -49.75 -13.88
C MET A 462 28.46 -49.76 -12.54
N LYS A 463 28.62 -48.62 -11.88
CA LYS A 463 29.31 -48.53 -10.58
C LYS A 463 28.62 -49.31 -9.46
N CYS A 464 27.29 -49.37 -9.45
CA CYS A 464 26.53 -50.23 -8.54
C CYS A 464 26.85 -51.71 -8.79
N ARG A 465 26.81 -52.16 -10.05
CA ARG A 465 27.15 -53.54 -10.43
C ARG A 465 28.58 -53.92 -10.07
N ASP A 466 29.54 -53.04 -10.33
CA ASP A 466 30.95 -53.27 -9.98
C ASP A 466 31.13 -53.45 -8.46
N LEU A 467 30.39 -52.67 -7.66
CA LEU A 467 30.37 -52.76 -6.19
C LEU A 467 29.61 -53.99 -5.68
N GLU A 468 28.53 -54.41 -6.33
CA GLU A 468 27.79 -55.65 -6.04
C GLU A 468 28.69 -56.87 -6.27
N GLU A 469 29.39 -56.96 -7.41
CA GLU A 469 30.34 -58.03 -7.67
C GLU A 469 31.56 -57.99 -6.72
N GLU A 470 32.05 -56.80 -6.33
CA GLU A 470 33.06 -56.65 -5.27
C GLU A 470 32.58 -57.16 -3.91
N LEU A 471 31.30 -56.95 -3.57
CA LEU A 471 30.70 -57.40 -2.30
C LEU A 471 30.52 -58.92 -2.29
N GLU A 472 30.01 -59.50 -3.37
CA GLU A 472 29.83 -60.96 -3.48
C GLU A 472 31.17 -61.71 -3.46
N ARG A 473 32.21 -61.17 -4.14
CA ARG A 473 33.60 -61.66 -4.02
C ARG A 473 34.20 -61.55 -2.62
N LYS A 474 33.68 -60.66 -1.77
CA LYS A 474 34.10 -60.53 -0.36
C LYS A 474 33.30 -61.48 0.53
N SER A 475 31.99 -61.64 0.30
CA SER A 475 31.17 -62.65 0.99
C SER A 475 31.76 -64.05 0.83
N ALA A 476 32.03 -64.46 -0.41
CA ALA A 476 32.63 -65.77 -0.71
C ALA A 476 34.01 -66.00 -0.03
N LYS A 477 34.73 -64.94 0.36
CA LYS A 477 35.97 -65.05 1.14
C LYS A 477 35.71 -65.18 2.64
N VAL A 478 34.66 -64.53 3.16
CA VAL A 478 34.20 -64.73 4.54
C VAL A 478 33.74 -66.18 4.72
N ASP A 479 32.91 -66.70 3.80
CA ASP A 479 32.42 -68.09 3.84
C ASP A 479 33.56 -69.12 3.90
N ILE A 480 34.65 -68.88 3.14
CA ILE A 480 35.86 -69.71 3.16
C ILE A 480 36.59 -69.61 4.50
N LEU A 481 36.78 -68.40 5.03
CA LEU A 481 37.47 -68.18 6.31
C LEU A 481 36.68 -68.74 7.50
N GLU A 482 35.34 -68.65 7.49
CA GLU A 482 34.49 -69.29 8.50
C GLU A 482 34.61 -70.82 8.44
N ALA A 483 34.68 -71.39 7.24
CA ALA A 483 34.91 -72.83 7.05
C ALA A 483 36.35 -73.27 7.37
N GLU A 484 37.33 -72.37 7.47
CA GLU A 484 38.68 -72.65 7.99
C GLU A 484 38.72 -72.55 9.51
N VAL A 485 38.11 -71.51 10.10
CA VAL A 485 37.94 -71.36 11.56
C VAL A 485 37.11 -72.50 12.16
N ALA A 486 36.14 -73.07 11.44
CA ALA A 486 35.42 -74.27 11.87
C ALA A 486 36.37 -75.48 12.02
N LYS A 487 37.22 -75.74 11.02
CA LYS A 487 38.19 -76.85 11.06
C LYS A 487 39.23 -76.67 12.16
N GLU A 488 39.65 -75.42 12.42
CA GLU A 488 40.58 -75.12 13.52
C GLU A 488 39.94 -75.40 14.89
N LYS A 489 38.64 -75.09 15.06
CA LYS A 489 37.88 -75.45 16.27
C LYS A 489 37.72 -76.97 16.43
N ASP A 490 37.47 -77.70 15.34
CA ASP A 490 37.39 -79.16 15.37
C ASP A 490 38.75 -79.78 15.77
N LEU A 491 39.85 -79.33 15.16
CA LEU A 491 41.21 -79.74 15.50
C LEU A 491 41.59 -79.36 16.95
N SER A 492 41.22 -78.16 17.41
CA SER A 492 41.41 -77.75 18.81
C SER A 492 40.63 -78.65 19.76
N SER A 493 39.45 -79.12 19.37
CA SER A 493 38.64 -80.04 20.19
C SER A 493 39.27 -81.44 20.22
N GLU A 494 39.80 -81.92 19.10
CA GLU A 494 40.56 -83.18 19.02
C GLU A 494 41.83 -83.12 19.88
N ILE A 495 42.53 -81.98 19.90
CA ILE A 495 43.70 -81.75 20.75
C ILE A 495 43.30 -81.75 22.24
N VAL A 496 42.20 -81.07 22.62
CA VAL A 496 41.73 -81.05 24.01
C VAL A 496 41.37 -82.46 24.51
N MET A 497 40.69 -83.29 23.72
CA MET A 497 40.42 -84.67 24.13
C MET A 497 41.71 -85.49 24.31
N LYS A 498 42.69 -85.35 23.41
CA LYS A 498 44.00 -86.03 23.57
C LYS A 498 44.77 -85.56 24.80
N CYS A 499 44.63 -84.29 25.20
CA CYS A 499 45.20 -83.82 26.47
C CYS A 499 44.51 -84.51 27.66
N MET A 500 43.18 -84.61 27.67
CA MET A 500 42.44 -85.31 28.73
C MET A 500 42.79 -86.81 28.80
N ASP A 501 42.91 -87.49 27.66
CA ASP A 501 43.34 -88.90 27.60
C ASP A 501 44.74 -89.10 28.21
N LEU A 502 45.67 -88.17 27.93
CA LEU A 502 47.04 -88.17 28.47
C LEU A 502 47.11 -87.79 29.94
N GLU A 503 46.24 -86.88 30.41
CA GLU A 503 46.10 -86.53 31.83
C GLU A 503 45.60 -87.73 32.63
N GLU A 504 44.60 -88.48 32.15
CA GLU A 504 44.12 -89.71 32.79
C GLU A 504 45.17 -90.83 32.74
N GLU A 505 45.96 -90.94 31.66
CA GLU A 505 47.13 -91.84 31.64
C GLU A 505 48.19 -91.46 32.67
N LEU A 506 48.47 -90.17 32.85
CA LEU A 506 49.47 -89.69 33.80
C LEU A 506 49.00 -89.83 35.26
N GLU A 507 47.72 -89.60 35.55
CA GLU A 507 47.12 -89.87 36.87
C GLU A 507 47.14 -91.37 37.20
N ARG A 508 46.73 -92.24 36.24
CA ARG A 508 46.85 -93.70 36.38
C ARG A 508 48.29 -94.15 36.62
N LYS A 509 49.28 -93.48 36.02
CA LYS A 509 50.71 -93.76 36.26
C LYS A 509 51.23 -93.23 37.59
N SER A 510 50.73 -92.09 38.08
CA SER A 510 51.04 -91.60 39.43
C SER A 510 50.58 -92.60 40.49
N ALA A 511 49.35 -93.10 40.39
CA ALA A 511 48.82 -94.11 41.32
C ALA A 511 49.62 -95.43 41.31
N GLU A 512 50.19 -95.83 40.16
CA GLU A 512 51.10 -96.98 40.08
C GLU A 512 52.43 -96.71 40.81
N VAL A 513 52.97 -95.49 40.73
CA VAL A 513 54.16 -95.08 41.50
C VAL A 513 53.87 -95.07 43.00
N ASP A 514 52.75 -94.49 43.45
CA ASP A 514 52.37 -94.45 44.86
C ASP A 514 52.28 -95.86 45.49
N ILE A 515 51.75 -96.83 44.74
CA ILE A 515 51.69 -98.24 45.14
C ILE A 515 53.10 -98.84 45.24
N LEU A 516 53.98 -98.56 44.29
CA LEU A 516 55.37 -99.06 44.28
C LEU A 516 56.22 -98.44 45.40
N GLU A 517 56.01 -97.16 45.74
CA GLU A 517 56.65 -96.53 46.90
C GLU A 517 56.15 -97.15 48.22
N ALA A 518 54.84 -97.38 48.35
CA ALA A 518 54.27 -98.09 49.51
C ALA A 518 54.71 -99.57 49.60
N GLU A 519 55.12 -100.22 48.51
CA GLU A 519 55.82 -101.51 48.54
C GLU A 519 57.30 -101.39 48.93
N LEU A 520 57.98 -100.33 48.47
CA LEU A 520 59.38 -100.07 48.79
C LEU A 520 59.56 -99.79 50.28
N ASP A 521 58.65 -99.05 50.91
CA ASP A 521 58.68 -98.77 52.34
C ASP A 521 58.45 -100.02 53.19
N LYS A 522 57.51 -100.90 52.82
CA LYS A 522 57.36 -102.23 53.45
C LYS A 522 58.64 -103.06 53.36
N LYS A 523 59.41 -102.92 52.26
CA LYS A 523 60.72 -103.57 52.10
C LYS A 523 61.81 -102.92 52.97
N LYS A 524 61.78 -101.59 53.18
CA LYS A 524 62.65 -100.88 54.15
C LYS A 524 62.36 -101.30 55.59
N ASP A 525 61.09 -101.45 55.96
CA ASP A 525 60.68 -101.91 57.29
C ASP A 525 61.16 -103.34 57.57
N LEU A 526 60.92 -104.27 56.63
CA LEU A 526 61.44 -105.64 56.71
C LEU A 526 62.98 -105.66 56.78
N SER A 527 63.67 -104.83 55.99
CA SER A 527 65.13 -104.69 56.06
C SER A 527 65.59 -104.16 57.42
N SER A 528 64.80 -103.31 58.08
CA SER A 528 65.09 -102.76 59.40
C SER A 528 64.86 -103.79 60.51
N GLU A 529 63.80 -104.60 60.40
CA GLU A 529 63.56 -105.74 61.30
C GLU A 529 64.67 -106.80 61.18
N ILE A 530 65.13 -107.08 59.96
CA ILE A 530 66.27 -107.96 59.69
C ILE A 530 67.56 -107.39 60.29
N ALA A 531 67.82 -106.08 60.13
CA ALA A 531 68.99 -105.43 60.71
C ALA A 531 69.00 -105.45 62.25
N LEU A 532 67.83 -105.36 62.89
CA LEU A 532 67.69 -105.54 64.34
C LEU A 532 68.01 -106.98 64.77
N LYS A 533 67.49 -107.99 64.05
CA LYS A 533 67.79 -109.41 64.31
C LYS A 533 69.28 -109.73 64.18
N PHE A 534 69.96 -109.18 63.17
CA PHE A 534 71.42 -109.31 63.05
C PHE A 534 72.16 -108.64 64.22
N ARG A 535 71.79 -107.40 64.58
CA ARG A 535 72.41 -106.66 65.69
C ARG A 535 72.30 -107.39 67.04
N ASP A 536 71.22 -108.11 67.29
CA ASP A 536 71.05 -108.87 68.53
C ASP A 536 71.81 -110.20 68.53
N LEU A 537 71.94 -110.88 67.37
CA LEU A 537 72.84 -112.02 67.19
C LEU A 537 74.32 -111.62 67.37
N GLU A 538 74.70 -110.43 66.89
CA GLU A 538 76.04 -109.88 66.99
C GLU A 538 76.45 -109.62 68.45
N LYS A 539 75.56 -109.02 69.26
CA LYS A 539 75.75 -108.90 70.73
C LYS A 539 75.88 -110.24 71.43
N ASP A 540 75.16 -111.27 70.99
CA ASP A 540 75.28 -112.62 71.57
C ASP A 540 76.58 -113.33 71.14
N LEU A 541 77.13 -112.98 69.98
CA LEU A 541 78.48 -113.38 69.58
C LEU A 541 79.54 -112.68 70.45
N GLU A 542 79.42 -111.36 70.66
CA GLU A 542 80.30 -110.61 71.58
C GLU A 542 80.27 -111.17 73.00
N ARG A 543 79.09 -111.49 73.54
CA ARG A 543 78.93 -112.12 74.88
C ARG A 543 79.61 -113.49 74.97
N LYS A 544 79.72 -114.23 73.86
CA LYS A 544 80.46 -115.50 73.80
C LYS A 544 81.96 -115.27 73.62
N SER A 545 82.39 -114.32 72.77
CA SER A 545 83.79 -113.91 72.66
C SER A 545 84.32 -113.43 74.01
N ALA A 546 83.60 -112.57 74.73
CA ALA A 546 83.99 -112.12 76.06
C ALA A 546 84.24 -113.27 77.04
N LYS A 547 83.46 -114.37 76.96
CA LYS A 547 83.71 -115.59 77.75
C LYS A 547 84.94 -116.38 77.31
N VAL A 548 85.25 -116.41 76.01
CA VAL A 548 86.49 -117.00 75.51
C VAL A 548 87.69 -116.18 75.99
N ASN A 549 87.66 -114.86 75.79
CA ASN A 549 88.73 -113.95 76.20
C ASN A 549 89.00 -113.99 77.72
N ILE A 550 87.96 -114.22 78.55
CA ILE A 550 88.12 -114.43 80.00
C ILE A 550 88.86 -115.73 80.33
N LEU A 551 88.61 -116.82 79.59
CA LEU A 551 89.30 -118.10 79.76
C LEU A 551 90.74 -118.05 79.24
N GLU A 552 90.98 -117.36 78.12
CA GLU A 552 92.33 -117.13 77.58
C GLU A 552 93.17 -116.24 78.52
N ALA A 553 92.55 -115.29 79.21
CA ALA A 553 93.21 -114.44 80.21
C ALA A 553 93.66 -115.17 81.50
N GLU A 554 93.23 -116.41 81.74
CA GLU A 554 93.73 -117.22 82.88
C GLU A 554 95.07 -117.92 82.58
N LEU A 555 95.46 -118.06 81.30
CA LEU A 555 96.48 -119.02 80.88
C LEU A 555 97.92 -118.47 80.82
N ASP A 556 98.17 -117.37 80.11
CA ASP A 556 99.54 -116.99 79.73
C ASP A 556 100.14 -115.84 80.53
N LYS A 557 101.06 -116.18 81.44
CA LYS A 557 101.97 -115.25 82.13
C LYS A 557 103.43 -115.66 81.90
N LYS A 558 104.16 -114.93 81.05
CA LYS A 558 105.55 -114.45 81.33
C LYS A 558 106.20 -113.60 80.21
N ASP A 559 106.33 -112.31 80.53
CA ASP A 559 107.53 -111.47 80.47
C ASP A 559 108.19 -111.05 79.13
N MET A 560 108.12 -109.72 78.93
CA MET A 560 108.97 -108.74 78.19
C MET A 560 110.49 -108.84 78.53
N PRO A 561 111.44 -108.07 77.90
CA PRO A 561 111.29 -106.72 77.33
C PRO A 561 112.10 -106.32 76.05
N ASN A 562 111.72 -105.19 75.43
CA ASN A 562 112.56 -104.45 74.46
C ASN A 562 112.25 -102.92 74.40
N GLU A 563 112.06 -102.30 75.57
CA GLU A 563 111.38 -101.00 75.77
C GLU A 563 112.01 -99.77 75.07
N ILE A 564 113.31 -99.79 74.78
CA ILE A 564 114.02 -98.63 74.18
C ILE A 564 113.72 -98.50 72.68
N ALA A 565 113.41 -99.59 71.98
CA ALA A 565 113.06 -99.55 70.55
C ALA A 565 111.70 -98.88 70.30
N MET A 566 110.80 -98.90 71.29
CA MET A 566 109.43 -98.39 71.21
C MET A 566 109.42 -96.87 70.94
N LYS A 567 110.12 -96.07 71.76
CA LYS A 567 110.10 -94.60 71.67
C LYS A 567 110.58 -93.99 70.35
N CYS A 568 111.45 -94.70 69.61
CA CYS A 568 111.88 -94.27 68.27
C CYS A 568 110.88 -94.66 67.17
N LYS A 569 110.05 -95.68 67.42
CA LYS A 569 108.93 -96.06 66.57
C LYS A 569 107.74 -95.12 66.82
N ASP A 570 107.39 -94.86 68.07
CA ASP A 570 106.26 -94.00 68.49
C ASP A 570 106.33 -92.62 67.81
N LEU A 571 107.48 -91.94 67.85
CA LEU A 571 107.67 -90.62 67.22
C LEU A 571 107.61 -90.67 65.68
N LYS A 572 107.95 -91.80 65.06
CA LYS A 572 107.82 -91.98 63.62
C LYS A 572 106.35 -92.18 63.24
N GLU A 573 105.62 -93.00 63.99
CA GLU A 573 104.19 -93.23 63.81
C GLU A 573 103.38 -91.94 64.08
N GLU A 574 103.81 -91.10 65.02
CA GLU A 574 103.19 -89.77 65.23
C GLU A 574 103.43 -88.81 64.05
N LEU A 575 104.60 -88.89 63.40
CA LEU A 575 104.91 -88.09 62.20
C LEU A 575 104.12 -88.59 60.97
N GLU A 576 104.03 -89.91 60.76
CA GLU A 576 103.21 -90.51 59.70
C GLU A 576 101.70 -90.25 59.95
N SER A 577 101.25 -90.22 61.22
CA SER A 577 99.89 -89.78 61.62
C SER A 577 99.63 -88.29 61.37
N LYS A 578 100.66 -87.45 61.35
CA LYS A 578 100.55 -86.02 61.01
C LYS A 578 100.60 -85.80 59.50
N SER A 579 101.44 -86.54 58.77
CA SER A 579 101.47 -86.51 57.29
C SER A 579 100.10 -86.88 56.72
N THR A 580 99.55 -88.02 57.14
CA THR A 580 98.22 -88.49 56.69
C THR A 580 97.07 -87.53 57.02
N LYS A 581 97.21 -86.69 58.06
CA LYS A 581 96.27 -85.58 58.35
C LYS A 581 96.45 -84.38 57.42
N VAL A 582 97.69 -84.07 57.00
CA VAL A 582 97.94 -83.05 55.97
C VAL A 582 97.39 -83.52 54.63
N ASP A 583 97.64 -84.78 54.23
CA ASP A 583 97.10 -85.37 53.00
C ASP A 583 95.56 -85.31 52.95
N LEU A 584 94.90 -85.59 54.09
CA LEU A 584 93.44 -85.45 54.23
C LEU A 584 92.96 -84.00 54.15
N LEU A 585 93.66 -83.05 54.78
CA LEU A 585 93.31 -81.63 54.72
C LEU A 585 93.54 -81.03 53.32
N GLU A 586 94.59 -81.42 52.61
CA GLU A 586 94.80 -81.02 51.21
C GLU A 586 93.71 -81.58 50.31
N ALA A 587 93.28 -82.84 50.52
CA ALA A 587 92.14 -83.43 49.82
C ALA A 587 90.79 -82.79 50.18
N GLU A 588 90.64 -82.21 51.38
CA GLU A 588 89.45 -81.47 51.79
C GLU A 588 89.40 -80.07 51.17
N VAL A 589 90.52 -79.33 51.21
CA VAL A 589 90.70 -78.05 50.51
C VAL A 589 90.54 -78.20 48.99
N ALA A 590 90.94 -79.34 48.41
CA ALA A 590 90.70 -79.64 47.00
C ALA A 590 89.21 -79.77 46.66
N LYS A 591 88.41 -80.40 47.54
CA LYS A 591 86.94 -80.48 47.39
C LYS A 591 86.29 -79.10 47.56
N GLU A 592 86.76 -78.31 48.53
CA GLU A 592 86.23 -76.97 48.77
C GLU A 592 86.51 -76.02 47.59
N ARG A 593 87.65 -76.16 46.91
CA ARG A 593 87.94 -75.46 45.64
C ARG A 593 86.98 -75.88 44.52
N ASP A 594 86.76 -77.17 44.31
CA ASP A 594 85.79 -77.67 43.32
C ASP A 594 84.35 -77.19 43.61
N VAL A 595 83.96 -77.07 44.89
CA VAL A 595 82.70 -76.43 45.30
C VAL A 595 82.71 -74.92 45.00
N SER A 596 83.82 -74.22 45.27
CA SER A 596 83.97 -72.79 45.00
C SER A 596 83.88 -72.49 43.50
N ASP A 597 84.56 -73.27 42.64
CA ASP A 597 84.49 -73.14 41.18
C ASP A 597 83.07 -73.44 40.64
N LYS A 598 82.37 -74.42 41.23
CA LYS A 598 80.95 -74.70 40.91
C LYS A 598 80.02 -73.56 41.33
N ILE A 599 80.29 -72.88 42.44
CA ILE A 599 79.54 -71.70 42.87
C ILE A 599 79.85 -70.51 41.93
N ALA A 600 81.12 -70.22 41.67
CA ALA A 600 81.54 -69.14 40.76
C ALA A 600 80.95 -69.30 39.36
N LYS A 601 80.91 -70.53 38.83
CA LYS A 601 80.23 -70.82 37.57
C LYS A 601 78.73 -70.54 37.66
N LYS A 602 78.03 -71.03 38.71
CA LYS A 602 76.59 -70.74 38.90
C LYS A 602 76.29 -69.26 39.03
N CYS A 603 77.12 -68.49 39.73
CA CYS A 603 76.98 -67.04 39.82
C CYS A 603 77.05 -66.40 38.43
N LYS A 604 78.05 -66.77 37.61
CA LYS A 604 78.15 -66.28 36.23
C LYS A 604 76.97 -66.71 35.36
N ASP A 605 76.56 -67.99 35.42
CA ASP A 605 75.42 -68.50 34.65
C ASP A 605 74.13 -67.72 34.98
N LEU A 606 73.92 -67.37 36.26
CA LEU A 606 72.81 -66.54 36.75
C LEU A 606 72.94 -65.05 36.35
N GLU A 607 74.15 -64.47 36.37
CA GLU A 607 74.40 -63.11 35.88
C GLU A 607 74.05 -62.98 34.39
N GLU A 608 74.46 -63.94 33.56
CA GLU A 608 74.09 -63.95 32.15
C GLU A 608 72.57 -64.19 31.95
N GLU A 609 71.91 -64.99 32.78
CA GLU A 609 70.45 -65.16 32.73
C GLU A 609 69.70 -63.87 33.13
N LEU A 610 70.18 -63.16 34.16
CA LEU A 610 69.62 -61.90 34.63
C LEU A 610 69.81 -60.79 33.59
N GLN A 611 70.96 -60.72 32.92
CA GLN A 611 71.17 -59.80 31.78
C GLN A 611 70.23 -60.12 30.60
N ARG A 612 70.06 -61.40 30.23
CA ARG A 612 69.09 -61.81 29.20
C ARG A 612 67.65 -61.45 29.57
N LYS A 613 67.29 -61.53 30.86
CA LYS A 613 65.98 -61.10 31.38
C LYS A 613 65.82 -59.57 31.37
N SER A 614 66.84 -58.79 31.74
CA SER A 614 66.82 -57.31 31.65
C SER A 614 66.55 -56.85 30.22
N ALA A 615 67.34 -57.34 29.25
CA ALA A 615 67.16 -57.01 27.84
C ALA A 615 65.77 -57.41 27.30
N LYS A 616 65.16 -58.49 27.82
CA LYS A 616 63.78 -58.87 27.48
C LYS A 616 62.75 -57.94 28.10
N VAL A 617 62.97 -57.42 29.32
CA VAL A 617 62.10 -56.41 29.94
C VAL A 617 62.17 -55.11 29.15
N GLU A 618 63.36 -54.61 28.82
CA GLU A 618 63.57 -53.40 28.02
C GLU A 618 62.84 -53.47 26.65
N LEU A 619 62.88 -54.64 25.99
CA LEU A 619 62.13 -54.87 24.74
C LEU A 619 60.61 -54.90 24.93
N LEU A 620 60.12 -55.45 26.04
CA LEU A 620 58.67 -55.47 26.36
C LEU A 620 58.17 -54.08 26.76
N GLU A 621 58.95 -53.31 27.51
CA GLU A 621 58.65 -51.91 27.84
C GLU A 621 58.58 -51.04 26.57
N ALA A 622 59.48 -51.25 25.62
CA ALA A 622 59.47 -50.59 24.32
C ALA A 622 58.27 -50.98 23.44
N GLU A 623 57.77 -52.23 23.52
CA GLU A 623 56.57 -52.63 22.79
C GLU A 623 55.29 -52.06 23.43
N VAL A 624 55.18 -52.13 24.76
CA VAL A 624 54.08 -51.52 25.53
C VAL A 624 54.02 -49.99 25.34
N ALA A 625 55.16 -49.33 25.11
CA ALA A 625 55.18 -47.92 24.72
C ALA A 625 54.52 -47.67 23.34
N LYS A 626 54.81 -48.50 22.33
CA LYS A 626 54.16 -48.41 21.00
C LYS A 626 52.67 -48.71 21.09
N GLU A 627 52.26 -49.67 21.90
CA GLU A 627 50.86 -50.04 22.06
C GLU A 627 50.07 -48.92 22.76
N ARG A 628 50.68 -48.20 23.72
CA ARG A 628 50.14 -46.95 24.27
C ARG A 628 50.03 -45.85 23.21
N ASP A 629 51.08 -45.62 22.42
CA ASP A 629 51.06 -44.68 21.29
C ASP A 629 49.96 -44.99 20.26
N VAL A 630 49.53 -46.25 20.13
CA VAL A 630 48.41 -46.66 19.27
C VAL A 630 47.07 -46.49 19.99
N SER A 631 46.99 -46.88 21.27
CA SER A 631 45.82 -46.68 22.12
C SER A 631 45.42 -45.20 22.21
N ASP A 632 46.38 -44.29 22.42
CA ASP A 632 46.14 -42.85 22.50
C ASP A 632 45.66 -42.26 21.16
N LYS A 633 46.12 -42.80 20.03
CA LYS A 633 45.61 -42.43 18.69
C LYS A 633 44.16 -42.87 18.50
N TYR A 634 43.80 -44.07 18.97
CA TYR A 634 42.41 -44.53 18.93
C TYR A 634 41.52 -43.78 19.92
N ALA A 635 41.96 -43.53 21.15
CA ALA A 635 41.25 -42.74 22.14
C ALA A 635 40.97 -41.32 21.64
N LYS A 636 41.96 -40.67 21.01
CA LYS A 636 41.76 -39.39 20.33
C LYS A 636 40.73 -39.50 19.20
N LYS A 637 40.83 -40.52 18.33
CA LYS A 637 39.87 -40.70 17.22
C LYS A 637 38.44 -40.97 17.72
N CYS A 638 38.27 -41.72 18.81
CA CYS A 638 36.97 -41.91 19.44
C CYS A 638 36.41 -40.58 19.93
N LYS A 639 37.21 -39.76 20.62
CA LYS A 639 36.80 -38.42 21.04
C LYS A 639 36.46 -37.51 19.86
N ASP A 640 37.29 -37.49 18.81
CA ASP A 640 37.04 -36.69 17.60
C ASP A 640 35.67 -37.08 16.94
N LEU A 641 35.31 -38.37 16.98
CA LEU A 641 34.03 -38.91 16.49
C LEU A 641 32.85 -38.66 17.44
N GLU A 642 33.06 -38.74 18.75
CA GLU A 642 32.05 -38.39 19.78
C GLU A 642 31.67 -36.91 19.65
N GLU A 643 32.65 -36.02 19.49
CA GLU A 643 32.39 -34.61 19.23
C GLU A 643 31.71 -34.39 17.86
N GLU A 644 32.01 -35.18 16.82
CA GLU A 644 31.29 -35.12 15.53
C GLU A 644 29.83 -35.59 15.67
N LEU A 645 29.57 -36.60 16.51
CA LEU A 645 28.23 -37.13 16.77
C LEU A 645 27.40 -36.14 17.60
N GLN A 646 27.98 -35.52 18.63
CA GLN A 646 27.34 -34.44 19.39
C GLN A 646 26.96 -33.26 18.47
N ARG A 647 27.90 -32.79 17.63
CA ARG A 647 27.64 -31.77 16.59
C ARG A 647 26.52 -32.16 15.61
N LYS A 648 26.20 -33.45 15.48
CA LYS A 648 25.08 -33.97 14.68
C LYS A 648 23.78 -34.13 15.49
N SER A 649 23.82 -34.39 16.80
CA SER A 649 22.62 -34.33 17.67
C SER A 649 22.06 -32.91 17.70
N ALA A 650 22.93 -31.94 18.04
CA ALA A 650 22.71 -30.51 17.86
C ALA A 650 22.14 -30.14 16.48
N LYS A 651 22.47 -30.91 15.44
CA LYS A 651 21.97 -30.70 14.09
C LYS A 651 20.55 -31.18 13.87
N VAL A 652 20.12 -32.26 14.50
CA VAL A 652 18.73 -32.72 14.50
C VAL A 652 17.87 -31.77 15.33
N GLU A 653 18.24 -31.53 16.59
CA GLU A 653 17.49 -30.71 17.56
C GLU A 653 17.16 -29.30 17.02
N LEU A 654 18.12 -28.61 16.40
CA LEU A 654 17.85 -27.31 15.78
C LEU A 654 16.87 -27.35 14.60
N LEU A 655 16.88 -28.45 13.83
CA LEU A 655 15.95 -28.60 12.70
C LEU A 655 14.56 -28.95 13.21
N GLU A 656 14.45 -29.76 14.26
CA GLU A 656 13.19 -30.05 14.93
C GLU A 656 12.60 -28.79 15.60
N ALA A 657 13.43 -27.96 16.23
CA ALA A 657 13.02 -26.67 16.78
C ALA A 657 12.59 -25.65 15.71
N GLU A 658 13.20 -25.66 14.51
CA GLU A 658 12.76 -24.80 13.40
C GLU A 658 11.45 -25.32 12.77
N VAL A 659 11.35 -26.64 12.53
CA VAL A 659 10.12 -27.31 12.07
C VAL A 659 8.97 -27.12 13.07
N ALA A 660 9.26 -27.04 14.37
CA ALA A 660 8.27 -26.69 15.38
C ALA A 660 7.73 -25.26 15.19
N LYS A 661 8.59 -24.26 14.93
CA LYS A 661 8.16 -22.88 14.62
C LYS A 661 7.38 -22.81 13.31
N GLU A 662 7.80 -23.53 12.27
CA GLU A 662 7.09 -23.59 10.99
C GLU A 662 5.70 -24.20 11.15
N ARG A 663 5.57 -25.30 11.92
CA ARG A 663 4.27 -25.86 12.32
C ARG A 663 3.44 -24.83 13.09
N ASP A 664 4.05 -24.12 14.04
CA ASP A 664 3.38 -23.10 14.85
C ASP A 664 2.93 -21.89 14.00
N VAL A 665 3.55 -21.64 12.84
CA VAL A 665 3.08 -20.67 11.82
C VAL A 665 1.98 -21.26 10.94
N LEU A 666 2.12 -22.49 10.47
CA LEU A 666 1.09 -23.21 9.70
C LEU A 666 -0.22 -23.32 10.49
N ASP A 667 -0.15 -23.57 11.80
CA ASP A 667 -1.31 -23.63 12.69
C ASP A 667 -2.04 -22.28 12.81
N LYS A 668 -1.28 -21.17 12.78
CA LYS A 668 -1.83 -19.80 12.76
C LYS A 668 -2.41 -19.44 11.39
N ILE A 669 -1.85 -19.96 10.30
CA ILE A 669 -2.39 -19.82 8.95
C ILE A 669 -3.69 -20.64 8.81
N ALA A 670 -3.70 -21.91 9.23
CA ALA A 670 -4.87 -22.78 9.18
C ALA A 670 -6.07 -22.21 9.94
N LYS A 671 -5.84 -21.63 11.13
CA LYS A 671 -6.87 -20.89 11.88
C LYS A 671 -7.43 -19.72 11.07
N LYS A 672 -6.57 -18.87 10.50
CA LYS A 672 -7.00 -17.76 9.62
C LYS A 672 -7.72 -18.22 8.36
N CYS A 673 -7.32 -19.34 7.74
CA CYS A 673 -8.02 -19.90 6.59
C CYS A 673 -9.44 -20.30 6.98
N LYS A 674 -9.62 -20.97 8.14
CA LYS A 674 -10.94 -21.32 8.66
C LYS A 674 -11.78 -20.10 9.01
N ASP A 675 -11.19 -19.09 9.66
CA ASP A 675 -11.87 -17.83 9.96
C ASP A 675 -12.36 -17.13 8.67
N LEU A 676 -11.57 -17.20 7.59
CA LEU A 676 -11.92 -16.67 6.27
C LEU A 676 -12.98 -17.53 5.57
N GLU A 677 -12.91 -18.86 5.66
CA GLU A 677 -13.91 -19.79 5.13
C GLU A 677 -15.29 -19.55 5.76
N GLU A 678 -15.38 -19.45 7.10
CA GLU A 678 -16.65 -19.15 7.80
C GLU A 678 -17.22 -17.78 7.41
N VAL A 679 -16.36 -16.78 7.15
CA VAL A 679 -16.79 -15.48 6.61
C VAL A 679 -17.25 -15.61 5.15
N LEU A 680 -16.58 -16.41 4.31
CA LEU A 680 -16.92 -16.59 2.90
C LEU A 680 -18.26 -17.34 2.75
N GLU A 681 -18.48 -18.38 3.54
CA GLU A 681 -19.75 -19.11 3.67
C GLU A 681 -20.89 -18.15 4.07
N SER A 682 -20.67 -17.32 5.10
CA SER A 682 -21.64 -16.30 5.54
C SER A 682 -21.93 -15.23 4.46
N LYS A 683 -20.93 -14.87 3.65
CA LYS A 683 -21.12 -13.97 2.50
C LYS A 683 -21.87 -14.66 1.36
N SER A 684 -21.58 -15.93 1.05
CA SER A 684 -22.27 -16.72 0.02
C SER A 684 -23.76 -16.83 0.33
N ALA A 685 -24.11 -17.21 1.56
CA ALA A 685 -25.50 -17.28 2.00
C ALA A 685 -26.22 -15.90 1.92
N LYS A 686 -25.50 -14.78 2.08
CA LYS A 686 -26.08 -13.45 1.86
C LYS A 686 -26.23 -13.11 0.37
N VAL A 687 -25.34 -13.57 -0.50
CA VAL A 687 -25.49 -13.42 -1.96
C VAL A 687 -26.71 -14.21 -2.45
N GLU A 688 -26.87 -15.47 -2.02
CA GLU A 688 -28.04 -16.30 -2.35
C GLU A 688 -29.38 -15.65 -1.94
N LEU A 689 -29.43 -14.99 -0.76
CA LEU A 689 -30.60 -14.23 -0.33
C LEU A 689 -30.86 -12.98 -1.19
N LEU A 690 -29.81 -12.28 -1.62
CA LEU A 690 -29.94 -11.09 -2.48
C LEU A 690 -30.31 -11.48 -3.93
N ASP A 691 -29.77 -12.57 -4.46
CA ASP A 691 -30.15 -13.09 -5.78
C ASP A 691 -31.63 -13.52 -5.79
N ALA A 692 -32.12 -14.17 -4.72
CA ALA A 692 -33.53 -14.51 -4.55
C ALA A 692 -34.44 -13.27 -4.42
N GLU A 693 -33.98 -12.20 -3.76
CA GLU A 693 -34.70 -10.93 -3.66
C GLU A 693 -34.75 -10.21 -5.03
N VAL A 694 -33.64 -10.24 -5.79
CA VAL A 694 -33.54 -9.70 -7.16
C VAL A 694 -34.43 -10.47 -8.14
N ASP A 695 -34.50 -11.81 -8.07
CA ASP A 695 -35.40 -12.60 -8.92
C ASP A 695 -36.87 -12.40 -8.56
N ASN A 696 -37.19 -12.13 -7.29
CA ASN A 696 -38.54 -11.75 -6.88
C ASN A 696 -38.94 -10.35 -7.41
N GLU A 697 -38.04 -9.36 -7.32
CA GLU A 697 -38.25 -8.03 -7.93
C GLU A 697 -38.34 -8.11 -9.47
N ARG A 698 -37.57 -8.97 -10.13
CA ARG A 698 -37.72 -9.27 -11.57
C ARG A 698 -39.12 -9.81 -11.88
N ALA A 699 -39.61 -10.79 -11.11
CA ALA A 699 -40.94 -11.36 -11.30
C ALA A 699 -42.06 -10.32 -11.10
N VAL A 700 -41.92 -9.42 -10.12
CA VAL A 700 -42.84 -8.28 -9.93
C VAL A 700 -42.74 -7.29 -11.09
N SER A 701 -41.54 -6.98 -11.57
CA SER A 701 -41.31 -6.10 -12.72
C SER A 701 -41.90 -6.67 -14.02
N ASP A 702 -41.80 -7.99 -14.24
CA ASP A 702 -42.42 -8.67 -15.38
C ASP A 702 -43.95 -8.70 -15.27
N GLU A 703 -44.51 -8.92 -14.07
CA GLU A 703 -45.96 -8.84 -13.85
C GLU A 703 -46.50 -7.41 -14.10
N ILE A 704 -45.74 -6.39 -13.69
CA ILE A 704 -46.04 -4.98 -14.01
C ILE A 704 -45.90 -4.74 -15.51
N SER A 705 -44.86 -5.25 -16.18
CA SER A 705 -44.67 -5.13 -17.64
C SER A 705 -45.82 -5.75 -18.43
N MET A 706 -46.32 -6.91 -18.00
CA MET A 706 -47.50 -7.54 -18.58
C MET A 706 -48.76 -6.69 -18.34
N LYS A 707 -48.98 -6.16 -17.13
CA LYS A 707 -50.10 -5.27 -16.80
C LYS A 707 -50.05 -3.97 -17.61
N CYS A 708 -48.87 -3.40 -17.86
CA CYS A 708 -48.69 -2.23 -18.71
C CYS A 708 -49.12 -2.52 -20.15
N LYS A 709 -48.60 -3.58 -20.78
CA LYS A 709 -49.00 -3.99 -22.15
C LYS A 709 -50.49 -4.27 -22.25
N ASP A 710 -51.05 -4.99 -21.28
CA ASP A 710 -52.47 -5.34 -21.20
C ASP A 710 -53.37 -4.12 -20.90
N LEU A 711 -52.81 -2.99 -20.45
CA LEU A 711 -53.48 -1.68 -20.37
C LEU A 711 -53.28 -0.84 -21.65
N GLU A 712 -52.09 -0.86 -22.25
CA GLU A 712 -51.78 -0.22 -23.54
C GLU A 712 -52.69 -0.75 -24.64
N GLU A 713 -52.81 -2.08 -24.80
CA GLU A 713 -53.74 -2.66 -25.78
C GLU A 713 -55.22 -2.33 -25.46
N LYS A 714 -55.58 -2.02 -24.21
CA LYS A 714 -56.94 -1.57 -23.86
C LYS A 714 -57.12 -0.09 -24.18
N LEU A 715 -56.08 0.72 -24.08
CA LEU A 715 -56.06 2.11 -24.51
C LEU A 715 -56.17 2.21 -26.04
N GLU A 716 -55.36 1.45 -26.78
CA GLU A 716 -55.40 1.28 -28.24
C GLU A 716 -56.83 0.95 -28.73
N ARG A 717 -57.43 -0.13 -28.21
CA ARG A 717 -58.81 -0.54 -28.54
C ARG A 717 -59.88 0.49 -28.15
N LYS A 718 -59.56 1.41 -27.22
CA LYS A 718 -60.44 2.53 -26.86
C LYS A 718 -60.24 3.72 -27.78
N SER A 719 -59.00 4.05 -28.15
CA SER A 719 -58.68 5.10 -29.12
C SER A 719 -59.33 4.80 -30.47
N ALA A 720 -59.08 3.61 -31.04
CA ALA A 720 -59.68 3.18 -32.30
C ALA A 720 -61.23 3.21 -32.29
N LYS A 721 -61.86 3.10 -31.10
CA LYS A 721 -63.30 3.26 -30.94
C LYS A 721 -63.75 4.73 -30.79
N VAL A 722 -62.91 5.60 -30.23
CA VAL A 722 -63.13 7.06 -30.28
C VAL A 722 -62.99 7.54 -31.73
N ASP A 723 -61.94 7.14 -32.44
CA ASP A 723 -61.69 7.53 -33.84
C ASP A 723 -62.89 7.16 -34.75
N LEU A 724 -63.43 5.94 -34.61
CA LEU A 724 -64.65 5.51 -35.31
C LEU A 724 -65.89 6.33 -34.94
N LEU A 725 -66.06 6.68 -33.65
CA LEU A 725 -67.18 7.50 -33.18
C LEU A 725 -67.04 8.95 -33.65
N GLU A 726 -65.82 9.49 -33.74
CA GLU A 726 -65.57 10.82 -34.32
C GLU A 726 -65.83 10.84 -35.83
N GLU A 727 -65.52 9.76 -36.55
CA GLU A 727 -65.91 9.58 -37.95
C GLU A 727 -67.45 9.54 -38.13
N GLU A 728 -68.19 8.82 -37.27
CA GLU A 728 -69.66 8.83 -37.27
C GLU A 728 -70.22 10.22 -36.93
N LEU A 729 -69.66 10.90 -35.92
CA LEU A 729 -70.07 12.25 -35.52
C LEU A 729 -69.77 13.27 -36.62
N HIS A 730 -68.66 13.13 -37.37
CA HIS A 730 -68.34 14.01 -38.49
C HIS A 730 -69.27 13.77 -39.69
N LYS A 731 -69.64 12.52 -39.97
CA LYS A 731 -70.66 12.19 -41.00
C LYS A 731 -72.02 12.77 -40.62
N GLU A 732 -72.42 12.65 -39.36
CA GLU A 732 -73.71 13.18 -38.90
C GLU A 732 -73.72 14.72 -38.81
N ARG A 733 -72.57 15.37 -38.50
CA ARG A 733 -72.42 16.82 -38.69
C ARG A 733 -72.56 17.21 -40.16
N ALA A 734 -71.93 16.49 -41.09
CA ALA A 734 -72.04 16.78 -42.51
C ALA A 734 -73.49 16.60 -43.02
N ASN A 735 -74.20 15.54 -42.58
CA ASN A 735 -75.63 15.38 -42.81
C ASN A 735 -76.44 16.56 -42.24
N SER A 736 -76.15 16.96 -41.01
CA SER A 736 -76.83 18.07 -40.32
C SER A 736 -76.58 19.42 -40.98
N GLU A 737 -75.36 19.66 -41.48
CA GLU A 737 -74.99 20.85 -42.27
C GLU A 737 -75.62 20.83 -43.67
N GLU A 738 -75.70 19.68 -44.34
CA GLU A 738 -76.43 19.52 -45.61
C GLU A 738 -77.94 19.78 -45.40
N ILE A 739 -78.52 19.28 -44.31
CA ILE A 739 -79.90 19.57 -43.91
C ILE A 739 -80.07 21.07 -43.59
N ALA A 740 -79.14 21.68 -42.85
CA ALA A 740 -79.18 23.12 -42.53
C ALA A 740 -78.89 24.03 -43.72
N MET A 741 -78.19 23.54 -44.75
CA MET A 741 -78.08 24.20 -46.06
C MET A 741 -79.39 24.07 -46.82
N LYS A 742 -79.98 22.87 -46.95
CA LYS A 742 -81.30 22.67 -47.58
C LYS A 742 -82.42 23.46 -46.89
N CYS A 743 -82.40 23.57 -45.55
CA CYS A 743 -83.32 24.42 -44.81
C CYS A 743 -83.12 25.89 -45.17
N ARG A 744 -81.88 26.38 -45.26
CA ARG A 744 -81.60 27.75 -45.71
C ARG A 744 -81.90 27.98 -47.18
N GLU A 745 -81.70 26.99 -48.06
CA GLU A 745 -82.08 27.06 -49.47
C GLU A 745 -83.61 27.11 -49.63
N LEU A 746 -84.36 26.34 -48.82
CA LEU A 746 -85.82 26.39 -48.77
C LEU A 746 -86.34 27.69 -48.12
N GLU A 747 -85.71 28.17 -47.06
CA GLU A 747 -86.01 29.49 -46.46
C GLU A 747 -85.69 30.62 -47.44
N GLU A 748 -84.56 30.56 -48.15
CA GLU A 748 -84.21 31.49 -49.22
C GLU A 748 -85.15 31.37 -50.42
N GLU A 749 -85.53 30.18 -50.87
CA GLU A 749 -86.46 30.00 -51.99
C GLU A 749 -87.87 30.45 -51.62
N LEU A 750 -88.28 30.28 -50.36
CA LEU A 750 -89.53 30.78 -49.82
C LEU A 750 -89.47 32.32 -49.64
N LEU A 751 -88.36 32.88 -49.15
CA LEU A 751 -88.11 34.32 -49.11
C LEU A 751 -88.01 34.94 -50.51
N ARG A 752 -87.41 34.24 -51.47
CA ARG A 752 -87.23 34.65 -52.87
C ARG A 752 -88.54 34.54 -53.64
N SER A 753 -89.38 33.55 -53.34
CA SER A 753 -90.79 33.49 -53.76
C SER A 753 -91.61 34.62 -53.13
N THR A 754 -91.36 34.94 -51.85
CA THR A 754 -92.02 36.03 -51.12
C THR A 754 -91.51 37.41 -51.55
N ALA A 755 -90.31 37.54 -52.10
CA ALA A 755 -89.74 38.79 -52.59
C ALA A 755 -90.01 39.01 -54.09
N SER A 756 -89.78 38.00 -54.94
CA SER A 756 -90.00 38.12 -56.39
C SER A 756 -91.48 38.11 -56.77
N SER A 757 -92.37 37.51 -55.97
CA SER A 757 -93.83 37.69 -56.13
C SER A 757 -94.39 38.94 -55.44
N TYR A 758 -93.59 39.67 -54.65
CA TYR A 758 -93.91 41.02 -54.16
C TYR A 758 -93.29 42.15 -55.00
N GLY A 759 -92.39 41.82 -55.94
CA GLY A 759 -91.92 42.77 -56.97
C GLY A 759 -93.05 43.36 -57.81
N GLU A 760 -94.12 42.59 -58.05
CA GLU A 760 -95.27 43.00 -58.87
C GLU A 760 -96.54 43.34 -58.06
N LYS A 761 -96.38 43.75 -56.78
CA LYS A 761 -97.51 44.26 -55.97
C LYS A 761 -97.28 45.64 -55.32
N LYS A 762 -96.15 46.31 -55.57
CA LYS A 762 -95.88 47.65 -55.01
C LYS A 762 -96.72 48.79 -55.58
N ILE A 763 -97.28 48.66 -56.80
CA ILE A 763 -98.32 49.56 -57.31
C ILE A 763 -99.50 49.63 -56.31
N LYS A 764 -99.79 48.50 -55.63
CA LYS A 764 -100.86 48.40 -54.63
C LYS A 764 -100.50 48.85 -53.22
N GLN A 765 -99.39 49.57 -53.01
CA GLN A 765 -99.15 50.34 -51.78
C GLN A 765 -99.45 51.82 -51.99
N GLU A 766 -99.10 52.38 -53.15
CA GLU A 766 -99.51 53.74 -53.54
C GLU A 766 -101.00 53.80 -53.90
N ASP A 767 -101.54 52.78 -54.61
CA ASP A 767 -102.99 52.61 -54.72
C ASP A 767 -103.65 52.32 -53.37
N LEU A 768 -102.97 51.74 -52.36
CA LEU A 768 -103.55 51.62 -51.01
C LEU A 768 -103.61 52.97 -50.31
N ALA A 769 -102.59 53.81 -50.46
CA ALA A 769 -102.58 55.17 -49.91
C ALA A 769 -103.63 56.06 -50.60
N LEU A 770 -103.77 55.96 -51.93
CA LEU A 770 -104.82 56.65 -52.69
C LEU A 770 -106.22 56.08 -52.43
N ALA A 771 -106.36 54.77 -52.25
CA ALA A 771 -107.63 54.15 -51.85
C ALA A 771 -107.99 54.46 -50.39
N ALA A 772 -107.02 54.54 -49.48
CA ALA A 772 -107.23 54.98 -48.10
C ALA A 772 -107.57 56.47 -48.02
N GLY A 773 -106.93 57.32 -48.84
CA GLY A 773 -107.28 58.73 -49.02
C GLY A 773 -108.70 58.91 -49.54
N LYS A 774 -109.05 58.23 -50.64
CA LYS A 774 -110.41 58.21 -51.19
C LYS A 774 -111.41 57.56 -50.25
N LEU A 775 -111.03 56.56 -49.46
CA LEU A 775 -111.87 55.98 -48.41
C LEU A 775 -112.10 56.98 -47.27
N ALA A 776 -111.09 57.78 -46.89
CA ALA A 776 -111.23 58.84 -45.90
C ALA A 776 -112.10 60.01 -46.44
N GLU A 777 -112.02 60.33 -47.73
CA GLU A 777 -112.94 61.27 -48.39
C GLU A 777 -114.36 60.71 -48.47
N CYS A 778 -114.53 59.44 -48.84
CA CYS A 778 -115.82 58.76 -48.78
C CYS A 778 -116.36 58.67 -47.34
N GLN A 779 -115.53 58.43 -46.33
CA GLN A 779 -115.92 58.42 -44.92
C GLN A 779 -116.31 59.82 -44.45
N LYS A 780 -115.59 60.89 -44.83
CA LYS A 780 -116.01 62.28 -44.60
C LYS A 780 -117.34 62.60 -45.29
N THR A 781 -117.53 62.10 -46.52
CA THR A 781 -118.76 62.31 -47.30
C THR A 781 -119.93 61.53 -46.71
N ILE A 782 -119.72 60.30 -46.25
CA ILE A 782 -120.69 59.45 -45.55
C ILE A 782 -120.97 59.99 -44.14
N ALA A 783 -120.00 60.64 -43.47
CA ALA A 783 -120.24 61.35 -42.21
C ALA A 783 -120.98 62.69 -42.44
N SER A 784 -120.76 63.36 -43.58
CA SER A 784 -121.51 64.57 -43.97
C SER A 784 -122.95 64.23 -44.34
N LEU A 785 -123.16 63.26 -45.25
CA LEU A 785 -124.48 62.68 -45.56
C LEU A 785 -125.11 62.05 -44.33
N GLY A 786 -124.31 61.42 -43.47
CA GLY A 786 -124.72 60.87 -42.19
C GLY A 786 -125.23 61.95 -41.25
N ASN A 787 -124.56 63.10 -41.15
CA ASN A 787 -125.02 64.25 -40.38
C ASN A 787 -126.22 64.94 -41.03
N GLN A 788 -126.32 65.00 -42.36
CA GLN A 788 -127.52 65.47 -43.07
C GLN A 788 -128.71 64.56 -42.78
N LEU A 789 -128.53 63.23 -42.91
CA LEU A 789 -129.51 62.21 -42.53
C LEU A 789 -129.80 62.23 -41.03
N LYS A 790 -128.86 62.62 -40.17
CA LYS A 790 -129.08 62.76 -38.72
C LYS A 790 -129.85 64.04 -38.38
N SER A 791 -129.67 65.13 -39.14
CA SER A 791 -130.54 66.31 -39.10
C SER A 791 -131.91 66.09 -39.76
N LEU A 792 -132.05 65.02 -40.56
CA LEU A 792 -133.32 64.51 -41.06
C LEU A 792 -133.97 63.54 -40.04
N ALA A 793 -133.18 62.71 -39.38
CA ALA A 793 -133.60 61.71 -38.39
C ALA A 793 -133.79 62.30 -36.98
N THR A 794 -133.45 63.57 -36.74
CA THR A 794 -134.06 64.36 -35.66
C THR A 794 -135.56 64.66 -35.90
N LEU A 795 -136.18 64.04 -36.91
CA LEU A 795 -137.62 63.88 -37.07
C LEU A 795 -138.14 62.51 -36.56
N GLU A 796 -137.25 61.54 -36.32
CA GLU A 796 -137.54 60.23 -35.73
C GLU A 796 -136.76 60.05 -34.42
N ASP A 797 -137.30 60.70 -33.38
CA ASP A 797 -137.17 60.23 -32.00
C ASP A 797 -137.65 58.76 -31.87
N PHE A 798 -137.40 58.17 -30.69
CA PHE A 798 -137.84 56.84 -30.20
C PHE A 798 -136.91 55.61 -30.41
N LEU A 799 -136.22 55.23 -29.31
CA LEU A 799 -135.85 53.86 -28.83
C LEU A 799 -134.41 53.26 -29.04
N ILE A 800 -133.47 53.62 -28.12
CA ILE A 800 -132.73 52.76 -27.12
C ILE A 800 -131.96 51.48 -27.62
N ASP A 801 -130.65 51.14 -27.42
CA ASP A 801 -129.59 51.12 -26.32
C ASP A 801 -129.61 49.88 -25.35
N THR A 802 -128.55 49.29 -24.73
CA THR A 802 -127.08 49.55 -24.59
C THR A 802 -126.23 48.33 -24.06
N ALA A 803 -124.88 48.47 -23.86
CA ALA A 803 -123.90 47.62 -23.06
C ALA A 803 -123.52 46.17 -23.53
N SER A 804 -122.44 45.41 -23.11
CA SER A 804 -121.16 45.52 -22.31
C SER A 804 -120.23 44.27 -22.59
N ILE A 805 -118.91 44.05 -22.31
CA ILE A 805 -117.78 44.62 -21.47
C ILE A 805 -117.54 43.88 -20.09
N PRO A 806 -116.31 43.50 -19.57
CA PRO A 806 -114.95 43.19 -20.14
C PRO A 806 -114.01 42.09 -19.44
N ALA A 807 -112.85 41.74 -20.06
CA ALA A 807 -111.45 41.47 -19.54
C ALA A 807 -110.94 40.34 -18.52
N SER A 808 -109.74 39.77 -18.80
CA SER A 808 -108.60 39.29 -17.90
C SER A 808 -108.68 37.95 -17.06
N PRO A 809 -107.67 37.50 -16.22
CA PRO A 809 -106.34 36.91 -16.57
C PRO A 809 -105.78 35.67 -15.74
N SER A 810 -104.60 35.10 -16.13
CA SER A 810 -103.49 34.45 -15.33
C SER A 810 -103.45 33.00 -14.68
N LEU A 811 -102.34 32.26 -14.95
CA LEU A 811 -101.44 31.35 -14.13
C LEU A 811 -101.80 29.96 -13.45
N ILE A 812 -100.77 29.06 -13.40
CA ILE A 812 -100.43 27.92 -12.46
C ILE A 812 -101.03 26.47 -12.62
N GLY A 813 -100.21 25.40 -12.37
CA GLY A 813 -100.69 24.06 -11.90
C GLY A 813 -99.80 22.76 -12.02
N GLN A 814 -99.29 22.22 -10.88
CA GLN A 814 -98.93 20.79 -10.49
C GLN A 814 -97.90 19.94 -11.34
N ALA A 815 -97.05 18.99 -10.87
CA ALA A 815 -96.80 18.14 -9.65
C ALA A 815 -97.44 16.72 -9.65
N GLY A 816 -96.82 15.58 -9.23
CA GLY A 816 -95.46 15.24 -8.72
C GLY A 816 -95.31 13.76 -8.21
N GLY A 817 -94.11 13.30 -7.79
CA GLY A 817 -93.81 11.98 -7.13
C GLY A 817 -92.64 11.17 -7.76
N GLU A 818 -91.49 10.90 -7.10
CA GLU A 818 -91.13 9.86 -6.09
C GLU A 818 -90.71 8.48 -6.69
N LEU A 819 -89.68 7.71 -6.23
CA LEU A 819 -88.81 7.74 -5.03
C LEU A 819 -87.49 6.89 -5.19
N TRP A 820 -86.44 7.16 -4.39
CA TRP A 820 -85.15 6.41 -4.22
C TRP A 820 -84.16 6.39 -5.43
N LYS A 821 -82.81 6.35 -5.36
CA LYS A 821 -81.67 6.59 -4.40
C LYS A 821 -80.35 6.45 -5.25
N LEU A 822 -79.08 6.73 -4.88
CA LEU A 822 -78.33 7.04 -3.65
C LEU A 822 -77.30 8.20 -3.86
N HIS A 823 -76.70 8.63 -2.75
CA HIS A 823 -75.39 9.28 -2.49
C HIS A 823 -74.17 8.86 -3.36
N SER A 824 -73.04 9.59 -3.46
CA SER A 824 -72.58 10.98 -3.13
C SER A 824 -71.06 11.09 -3.45
N ASN A 825 -70.40 12.21 -3.79
CA ASN A 825 -70.79 13.54 -4.30
C ASN A 825 -70.00 13.79 -5.63
N GLY A 826 -69.16 14.80 -5.96
CA GLY A 826 -68.75 16.11 -5.39
C GLY A 826 -67.24 16.42 -5.56
N THR A 827 -66.76 17.62 -5.94
CA THR A 827 -67.48 18.80 -6.51
C THR A 827 -66.54 19.77 -7.25
N PHE A 828 -67.08 20.53 -8.22
CA PHE A 828 -66.58 21.81 -8.82
C PHE A 828 -65.37 21.85 -9.79
N LEU A 829 -65.71 21.79 -11.09
CA LEU A 829 -65.27 22.69 -12.19
C LEU A 829 -65.87 24.13 -11.97
N PRO A 830 -65.59 25.23 -12.75
CA PRO A 830 -65.27 25.26 -14.19
C PRO A 830 -64.37 26.41 -14.74
N LYS A 831 -64.32 26.52 -16.10
CA LYS A 831 -63.90 27.67 -16.97
C LYS A 831 -62.37 27.95 -17.11
N ARG A 832 -61.88 28.51 -18.23
CA ARG A 832 -62.29 28.49 -19.67
C ARG A 832 -61.17 29.17 -20.51
N ASP A 833 -61.15 28.92 -21.83
CA ASP A 833 -60.46 29.70 -22.88
C ASP A 833 -58.89 29.70 -22.82
N SER A 834 -58.10 30.11 -23.82
CA SER A 834 -58.13 29.98 -25.29
C SER A 834 -56.78 30.49 -25.89
N ILE A 835 -56.56 30.35 -27.21
CA ILE A 835 -55.50 30.93 -28.08
C ILE A 835 -54.29 30.02 -28.42
N CYS A 836 -53.75 30.20 -29.64
CA CYS A 836 -52.81 29.35 -30.37
C CYS A 836 -51.81 30.21 -31.19
N SER A 837 -50.59 29.74 -31.45
CA SER A 837 -49.95 29.67 -32.80
C SER A 837 -48.41 29.58 -32.79
N ARG A 838 -47.86 28.89 -33.82
CA ARG A 838 -46.44 28.88 -34.29
C ARG A 838 -45.42 28.21 -33.33
N LEU A 839 -44.33 27.60 -33.80
CA LEU A 839 -43.58 27.75 -35.06
C LEU A 839 -43.25 26.40 -35.75
N ALA A 840 -43.07 26.43 -37.09
CA ALA A 840 -42.38 25.37 -37.84
C ALA A 840 -41.93 25.89 -39.23
N ASP A 841 -40.61 26.09 -39.44
CA ASP A 841 -39.88 25.99 -40.73
C ASP A 841 -38.36 26.14 -40.47
N GLY A 842 -37.44 25.62 -41.31
CA GLY A 842 -35.98 25.76 -41.02
C GLY A 842 -34.93 24.84 -41.68
N SER A 843 -35.01 24.62 -43.00
CA SER A 843 -34.11 23.84 -43.88
C SER A 843 -32.56 23.81 -43.65
N SER A 844 -31.93 22.69 -44.09
CA SER A 844 -30.56 22.50 -44.67
C SER A 844 -29.33 22.00 -43.84
N TYR A 845 -28.98 20.71 -44.04
CA TYR A 845 -27.79 20.14 -44.74
C TYR A 845 -26.40 20.83 -44.72
N PRO A 846 -25.24 20.11 -44.85
CA PRO A 846 -25.05 18.90 -45.69
C PRO A 846 -24.16 17.74 -45.17
N SER A 847 -24.06 16.68 -45.98
CA SER A 847 -23.40 15.38 -45.72
C SER A 847 -22.01 15.21 -46.37
N LEU A 848 -21.29 14.13 -46.03
CA LEU A 848 -20.20 13.58 -46.85
C LEU A 848 -20.16 12.04 -46.76
N ASN A 849 -19.85 11.35 -47.87
CA ASN A 849 -20.05 9.91 -48.07
C ASN A 849 -18.75 9.09 -48.11
N LYS A 850 -18.87 7.77 -47.80
CA LYS A 850 -18.42 6.59 -48.59
C LYS A 850 -18.22 5.36 -47.68
N ASN A 851 -18.29 4.09 -48.14
CA ASN A 851 -19.16 3.36 -49.08
C ASN A 851 -18.70 1.88 -49.09
N GLU A 852 -19.45 0.98 -49.74
CA GLU A 852 -19.11 -0.43 -50.09
C GLU A 852 -19.06 -1.48 -48.95
N GLU A 853 -19.28 -2.78 -49.21
CA GLU A 853 -20.51 -3.43 -49.71
C GLU A 853 -20.41 -4.98 -49.59
N THR A 854 -21.56 -5.67 -49.37
CA THR A 854 -21.79 -7.13 -49.58
C THR A 854 -20.92 -8.16 -48.81
N SER A 855 -21.26 -9.45 -48.64
CA SER A 855 -22.55 -10.19 -48.53
C SER A 855 -22.26 -11.59 -47.92
N PRO A 856 -23.23 -12.26 -47.24
CA PRO A 856 -23.04 -13.59 -46.64
C PRO A 856 -23.53 -14.76 -47.51
N LEU A 857 -23.02 -15.98 -47.30
CA LEU A 857 -23.70 -17.28 -47.58
C LEU A 857 -22.92 -18.51 -47.04
N SER A 858 -23.55 -19.70 -47.07
CA SER A 858 -23.12 -20.94 -46.35
C SER A 858 -22.75 -22.10 -47.30
N SER A 859 -21.98 -23.12 -46.85
CA SER A 859 -22.30 -24.58 -47.03
C SER A 859 -21.17 -25.63 -46.71
N SER A 860 -21.45 -26.50 -45.72
CA SER A 860 -21.29 -27.98 -45.65
C SER A 860 -20.09 -28.81 -46.24
N SER A 861 -19.38 -29.51 -45.32
CA SER A 861 -19.30 -31.00 -45.19
C SER A 861 -18.14 -31.88 -45.74
N SER A 862 -17.96 -33.03 -45.06
CA SER A 862 -17.40 -34.34 -45.52
C SER A 862 -15.86 -34.55 -45.56
N THR A 863 -15.23 -35.72 -45.32
CA THR A 863 -15.26 -36.78 -44.24
C THR A 863 -14.42 -38.01 -44.67
N SER A 864 -13.43 -38.51 -43.90
CA SER A 864 -12.95 -39.94 -43.97
C SER A 864 -11.83 -40.39 -42.98
N SER A 865 -12.23 -40.94 -41.81
CA SER A 865 -11.93 -42.30 -41.22
C SER A 865 -10.48 -42.93 -41.20
N PRO A 866 -10.22 -44.16 -40.63
CA PRO A 866 -9.62 -44.28 -39.27
C PRO A 866 -8.57 -45.42 -39.02
N ALA A 867 -7.91 -45.49 -37.84
CA ALA A 867 -7.41 -46.74 -37.20
C ALA A 867 -6.87 -46.57 -35.74
N LEU A 868 -7.27 -47.50 -34.83
CA LEU A 868 -6.51 -48.24 -33.76
C LEU A 868 -5.39 -47.54 -32.92
N GLN A 869 -5.17 -47.79 -31.60
CA GLN A 869 -5.79 -48.70 -30.63
C GLN A 869 -5.52 -48.31 -29.13
N ASN A 870 -6.52 -48.54 -28.25
CA ASN A 870 -6.44 -48.96 -26.82
C ASN A 870 -5.61 -48.22 -25.72
N HIS A 871 -6.36 -47.63 -24.78
CA HIS A 871 -6.40 -47.92 -23.30
C HIS A 871 -5.78 -46.99 -22.22
N VAL A 872 -6.53 -46.90 -21.09
CA VAL A 872 -6.22 -46.39 -19.72
C VAL A 872 -6.14 -44.86 -19.46
N SER A 873 -7.32 -44.30 -19.19
CA SER A 873 -7.71 -43.55 -17.97
C SER A 873 -6.96 -42.32 -17.40
N SER A 874 -7.66 -41.18 -17.52
CA SER A 874 -7.93 -40.13 -16.50
C SER A 874 -7.01 -38.91 -16.26
N GLU A 875 -7.69 -37.86 -15.81
CA GLU A 875 -7.24 -36.61 -15.16
C GLU A 875 -6.18 -35.69 -15.82
N ARG A 876 -6.69 -34.92 -16.80
CA ARG A 876 -6.62 -33.44 -16.84
C ARG A 876 -5.31 -32.75 -16.38
N SER A 877 -4.38 -32.57 -17.31
CA SER A 877 -3.62 -31.31 -17.36
C SER A 877 -4.54 -30.13 -17.70
N ARG A 878 -4.23 -28.93 -17.20
CA ARG A 878 -4.86 -27.66 -17.62
C ARG A 878 -3.86 -26.51 -17.67
N ASN A 879 -2.79 -26.68 -18.44
CA ASN A 879 -1.94 -25.56 -18.88
C ASN A 879 -2.73 -24.67 -19.86
N GLY A 880 -2.45 -23.37 -19.87
CA GLY A 880 -2.97 -22.44 -20.89
C GLY A 880 -3.72 -21.22 -20.33
N PHE A 881 -2.97 -20.25 -19.79
CA PHE A 881 -3.44 -18.88 -19.63
C PHE A 881 -2.66 -17.97 -20.59
N ALA A 882 -3.30 -17.56 -21.70
CA ALA A 882 -2.74 -16.60 -22.63
C ALA A 882 -3.84 -15.92 -23.46
N LYS A 883 -3.77 -14.59 -23.58
CA LYS A 883 -4.54 -13.71 -24.50
C LYS A 883 -6.06 -13.66 -24.26
N PHE A 884 -6.55 -12.51 -23.80
CA PHE A 884 -7.33 -11.57 -24.65
C PHE A 884 -7.66 -10.27 -23.90
N PHE A 885 -7.17 -9.13 -24.39
CA PHE A 885 -7.61 -7.78 -24.00
C PHE A 885 -8.47 -7.18 -25.13
N SER A 886 -9.68 -6.66 -24.84
CA SER A 886 -10.38 -5.65 -25.68
C SER A 886 -11.63 -4.99 -25.04
N ARG A 887 -11.40 -3.97 -24.20
CA ARG A 887 -11.89 -2.57 -24.40
C ARG A 887 -13.37 -2.29 -24.79
N THR A 888 -14.24 -2.11 -23.78
CA THR A 888 -15.39 -1.16 -23.71
C THR A 888 -15.77 -1.04 -22.22
N LYS A 889 -15.87 0.11 -21.52
CA LYS A 889 -16.35 1.49 -21.74
C LYS A 889 -17.86 1.68 -21.45
N SER A 890 -18.16 2.60 -20.52
CA SER A 890 -19.46 2.93 -19.92
C SER A 890 -19.98 1.88 -18.92
N GLY A 891 -20.45 2.23 -17.72
CA GLY A 891 -20.45 3.55 -17.05
C GLY A 891 -20.94 3.42 -15.60
N ILE A 892 -20.44 4.23 -14.68
CA ILE A 892 -20.80 4.18 -13.24
C ILE A 892 -21.93 5.17 -12.96
N ARG A 893 -22.93 4.73 -12.20
CA ARG A 893 -23.96 5.59 -11.59
C ARG A 893 -24.21 5.11 -10.15
N LEU A 894 -23.58 5.77 -9.18
CA LEU A 894 -24.06 5.72 -7.79
C LEU A 894 -25.22 6.73 -7.67
N GLU A 895 -26.26 6.34 -6.95
CA GLU A 895 -27.21 7.24 -6.32
C GLU A 895 -27.33 6.83 -4.85
N ILE A 896 -27.23 7.82 -3.96
CA ILE A 896 -27.26 7.74 -2.48
C ILE A 896 -26.00 7.10 -1.86
#